data_AF-A0A842LGW4-F1
#
_entry.id   AF-A0A842LGW4-F1
#
_cell.length_a   1.000
_cell.length_b   1.000
_cell.length_c   1.000
_cell.angle_alpha   90.00
_cell.angle_beta   90.00
_cell.angle_gamma   90.00
#
_symmetry.space_group_name_H-M   'P 1'
#
loop_
_entity.id
_entity.type
_entity.pdbx_description
1 polymer ?
#
loop_
_entity_poly.entity_id
_entity_poly.type
_entity_poly.pdbx_seq_one_letter_code
_entity_poly.pdbx_strand_id
1 'polypeptide(L)'
;MANGERPKWFKYYKLLTSGEGENQCPVEEFTLPDWNEDYGDGKFVWDWLLQDYHKSICWLKEYVEQIDNKAGVLVAARYKPPKIQTKYSYGYAWDGGKQAYKFNDDTSASITIDFSNYETVREYIDERRTNAEIAIEEGKARLPDYDETQAYTIIEHEVRTAKKVVEVPTEVWTGTQWVTQTVPREVEVPVTHQEPYTWEETVCKTVESVLVAWPNSEDITKGSDVEWRPGCKTWCKNTVILAQTFKAPYDTTIKKVYLGVKRPKNGNKRLYVGLAKVKTGGTPDITITDHKCPGLKVTGFLELKNDQDAVAVQGSDIMVFPFSVPVKKDNYYAIVIYTEETQSEKGWRILGIRKDFDKGKSWMYWNQYTGWQKLAGTRNGKAVTGSICFKIECIDTKCTTEIRKAVKEWTEYVHQVVYDEVQVGYPQIDIVYVPVEVEYTYDYYYPVTAYQTVKKYKTDKYIYTRPIKLNPVTMVQLEASDSRPTGTNIKYEVSPDGLSWYELNASNNYTVSFTEPAEVVILRAYLETTDDTVTPSISSLKLNLTMEPAPEMYVVSEEYYPPVAKILGASLWNSVDVDYELQEGVTASVDVIKNETVTYQHTIDGNTSLELPVRRVLEGSVYLSLQDNTTGDITPLYEYDDYAIDYETATITFYKSFTGTVHVEYKPVLTAGLKHEDNSLPPALDSHMETFTGDGETTTFTLTFPPVEPIHLVQINEENKEEGIDYTVDYAKGTVTFAEAPVQNANIEVYYTPNIDDESLMLAVKMTRDTSARQGYVKEFKFIYRV
;
A
#
# COMPACT_ATOMS: atom_id res chain seq x y z
N MET A 1 -63.42 -13.47 18.33
CA MET A 1 -63.08 -14.89 18.52
C MET A 1 -62.25 -14.98 19.79
N ALA A 2 -62.80 -15.65 20.80
CA ALA A 2 -62.16 -15.92 22.07
C ALA A 2 -61.82 -17.41 22.06
N ASN A 3 -60.52 -17.72 22.03
CA ASN A 3 -59.85 -18.92 22.53
C ASN A 3 -58.39 -18.86 22.07
N GLY A 4 -57.47 -18.70 23.02
CA GLY A 4 -56.04 -18.49 22.80
C GLY A 4 -55.30 -19.76 22.40
N GLU A 5 -55.58 -20.30 21.22
CA GLU A 5 -54.67 -21.24 20.56
C GLU A 5 -53.78 -20.46 19.59
N ARG A 6 -52.47 -20.48 19.85
CA ARG A 6 -51.48 -19.97 18.90
C ARG A 6 -51.62 -20.76 17.59
N PRO A 7 -51.42 -20.13 16.42
CA PRO A 7 -51.50 -20.81 15.14
C PRO A 7 -50.65 -22.09 15.10
N LYS A 8 -51.21 -23.20 14.59
CA LYS A 8 -50.54 -24.52 14.58
C LYS A 8 -49.17 -24.55 13.89
N TRP A 9 -48.87 -23.60 12.98
CA TRP A 9 -47.55 -23.50 12.34
C TRP A 9 -46.42 -23.24 13.36
N PHE A 10 -46.70 -22.65 14.52
CA PHE A 10 -45.73 -22.46 15.60
C PHE A 10 -45.31 -23.77 16.29
N LYS A 11 -46.09 -24.85 16.15
CA LYS A 11 -45.79 -26.16 16.75
C LYS A 11 -44.74 -26.95 15.95
N TYR A 12 -44.62 -26.66 14.65
CA TYR A 12 -43.64 -27.30 13.76
C TYR A 12 -42.24 -26.69 13.86
N TYR A 13 -42.12 -25.39 14.15
CA TYR A 13 -40.83 -24.73 14.33
C TYR A 13 -40.06 -25.26 15.56
N LYS A 14 -40.78 -25.67 16.62
CA LYS A 14 -40.18 -26.18 17.87
C LYS A 14 -39.56 -27.58 17.73
N LEU A 15 -40.00 -28.37 16.73
CA LEU A 15 -39.43 -29.69 16.43
C LEU A 15 -38.09 -29.61 15.70
N LEU A 16 -37.84 -28.52 14.95
CA LEU A 16 -36.58 -28.30 14.22
C LEU A 16 -35.42 -27.85 15.11
N THR A 17 -35.70 -27.33 16.31
CA THR A 17 -34.69 -26.74 17.21
C THR A 17 -34.38 -27.57 18.46
N SER A 18 -35.06 -28.70 18.70
CA SER A 18 -34.90 -29.48 19.94
C SER A 18 -34.40 -30.93 19.77
N GLY A 19 -33.98 -31.31 18.56
CA GLY A 19 -33.48 -32.66 18.28
C GLY A 19 -31.97 -32.78 18.48
N GLU A 20 -31.54 -33.28 19.64
CA GLU A 20 -30.21 -33.89 19.80
C GLU A 20 -30.19 -35.23 19.06
N GLY A 21 -29.98 -35.22 17.74
CA GLY A 21 -29.93 -36.42 16.91
C GLY A 21 -29.41 -36.11 15.51
N GLU A 22 -28.48 -36.96 15.04
CA GLU A 22 -27.65 -36.80 13.84
C GLU A 22 -28.35 -36.27 12.56
N ASN A 23 -27.96 -35.06 12.14
CA ASN A 23 -27.57 -34.65 10.77
C ASN A 23 -28.33 -35.12 9.52
N GLN A 24 -29.66 -35.28 9.51
CA GLN A 24 -30.41 -35.30 8.24
C GLN A 24 -31.76 -34.58 8.38
N CYS A 25 -32.05 -33.62 7.48
CA CYS A 25 -33.40 -33.13 7.25
C CYS A 25 -34.26 -34.32 6.78
N PRO A 26 -35.21 -34.85 7.58
CA PRO A 26 -35.97 -36.03 7.17
C PRO A 26 -37.04 -35.59 6.17
N VAL A 27 -36.70 -35.65 4.88
CA VAL A 27 -37.64 -35.37 3.77
C VAL A 27 -38.88 -36.27 3.85
N GLU A 28 -38.75 -37.45 4.47
CA GLU A 28 -39.80 -38.45 4.58
C GLU A 28 -40.80 -38.21 5.74
N GLU A 29 -40.47 -37.34 6.72
CA GLU A 29 -41.33 -37.07 7.89
C GLU A 29 -42.06 -35.71 7.80
N PHE A 30 -41.91 -34.98 6.71
CA PHE A 30 -42.65 -33.73 6.49
C PHE A 30 -44.12 -34.01 6.13
N THR A 31 -44.96 -34.20 7.15
CA THR A 31 -46.41 -34.25 6.97
C THR A 31 -46.95 -32.84 6.74
N LEU A 32 -47.52 -32.61 5.55
CA LEU A 32 -48.24 -31.39 5.23
C LEU A 32 -49.42 -31.19 6.21
N PRO A 33 -49.69 -29.95 6.66
CA PRO A 33 -50.87 -29.66 7.46
C PRO A 33 -52.16 -30.02 6.69
N ASP A 34 -53.22 -30.39 7.41
CA ASP A 34 -54.53 -30.66 6.81
C ASP A 34 -55.12 -29.35 6.30
N TRP A 35 -55.07 -29.19 4.98
CA TRP A 35 -55.42 -27.98 4.24
C TRP A 35 -56.80 -27.42 4.54
N ASN A 36 -57.77 -28.33 4.69
CA ASN A 36 -59.15 -27.94 4.97
C ASN A 36 -59.32 -27.39 6.39
N GLU A 37 -58.45 -27.82 7.32
CA GLU A 37 -58.51 -27.42 8.72
C GLU A 37 -57.72 -26.12 8.98
N ASP A 38 -56.59 -25.90 8.28
CA ASP A 38 -55.61 -24.88 8.67
C ASP A 38 -55.58 -23.61 7.77
N TYR A 39 -56.02 -23.67 6.51
CA TYR A 39 -55.88 -22.54 5.56
C TYR A 39 -57.18 -22.08 4.86
N GLY A 40 -58.25 -22.86 4.97
CA GLY A 40 -59.56 -22.56 4.37
C GLY A 40 -59.58 -22.65 2.84
N ASP A 41 -60.79 -22.64 2.24
CA ASP A 41 -61.07 -22.94 0.82
C ASP A 41 -60.46 -21.97 -0.23
N GLY A 42 -59.56 -21.06 0.17
CA GLY A 42 -59.26 -19.84 -0.59
C GLY A 42 -58.02 -19.84 -1.48
N LYS A 43 -57.01 -20.70 -1.27
CA LYS A 43 -55.76 -20.65 -2.05
C LYS A 43 -55.15 -22.04 -2.25
N PHE A 44 -55.19 -22.53 -3.48
CA PHE A 44 -54.45 -23.72 -3.91
C PHE A 44 -52.96 -23.43 -3.90
N VAL A 45 -52.25 -23.91 -2.88
CA VAL A 45 -50.80 -24.05 -2.94
C VAL A 45 -50.52 -25.50 -3.31
N TRP A 46 -49.74 -25.71 -4.36
CA TRP A 46 -49.46 -27.05 -4.84
C TRP A 46 -48.41 -27.73 -3.94
N ASP A 47 -48.60 -29.02 -3.62
CA ASP A 47 -47.67 -29.81 -2.79
C ASP A 47 -46.21 -29.69 -3.22
N TRP A 48 -45.94 -29.64 -4.53
CA TRP A 48 -44.58 -29.50 -5.07
C TRP A 48 -43.91 -28.18 -4.68
N LEU A 49 -44.69 -27.09 -4.53
CA LEU A 49 -44.17 -25.78 -4.14
C LEU A 49 -43.71 -25.78 -2.68
N LEU A 50 -44.45 -26.46 -1.79
CA LEU A 50 -44.07 -26.59 -0.39
C LEU A 50 -42.89 -27.55 -0.21
N GLN A 51 -42.83 -28.61 -1.00
CA GLN A 51 -41.65 -29.49 -1.03
C GLN A 51 -40.41 -28.75 -1.52
N ASP A 52 -40.52 -27.90 -2.54
CA ASP A 52 -39.40 -27.07 -3.00
C ASP A 52 -39.03 -25.98 -2.00
N TYR A 53 -40.00 -25.37 -1.31
CA TYR A 53 -39.75 -24.45 -0.21
C TYR A 53 -39.03 -25.12 0.96
N HIS A 54 -39.47 -26.32 1.35
CA HIS A 54 -38.82 -27.12 2.40
C HIS A 54 -37.40 -27.54 2.00
N LYS A 55 -37.20 -28.00 0.75
CA LYS A 55 -35.86 -28.29 0.22
C LYS A 55 -34.97 -27.05 0.22
N SER A 56 -35.53 -25.88 -0.09
CA SER A 56 -34.79 -24.61 -0.06
C SER A 56 -34.40 -24.23 1.36
N ILE A 57 -35.27 -24.45 2.35
CA ILE A 57 -34.95 -24.24 3.78
C ILE A 57 -33.92 -25.25 4.28
N CYS A 58 -34.04 -26.54 3.93
CA CYS A 58 -33.05 -27.55 4.32
C CYS A 58 -31.70 -27.28 3.65
N TRP A 59 -31.69 -26.87 2.37
CA TRP A 59 -30.48 -26.44 1.69
C TRP A 59 -29.89 -25.20 2.36
N LEU A 60 -30.71 -24.20 2.73
CA LEU A 60 -30.24 -23.01 3.44
C LEU A 60 -29.69 -23.37 4.82
N LYS A 61 -30.34 -24.26 5.57
CA LYS A 61 -29.87 -24.76 6.86
C LYS A 61 -28.55 -25.52 6.71
N GLU A 62 -28.44 -26.46 5.78
CA GLU A 62 -27.19 -27.17 5.50
C GLU A 62 -26.09 -26.23 5.02
N TYR A 63 -26.44 -25.21 4.24
CA TYR A 63 -25.50 -24.20 3.76
C TYR A 63 -25.04 -23.27 4.89
N VAL A 64 -25.95 -22.85 5.78
CA VAL A 64 -25.65 -22.06 6.99
C VAL A 64 -24.86 -22.88 7.99
N GLU A 65 -25.19 -24.15 8.23
CA GLU A 65 -24.40 -25.06 9.06
C GLU A 65 -23.06 -25.38 8.42
N GLN A 66 -22.97 -25.48 7.10
CA GLN A 66 -21.68 -25.59 6.42
C GLN A 66 -20.91 -24.28 6.50
N ILE A 67 -21.56 -23.11 6.43
CA ILE A 67 -20.91 -21.82 6.63
C ILE A 67 -20.45 -21.71 8.06
N ASP A 68 -21.24 -22.05 9.07
CA ASP A 68 -20.89 -21.98 10.49
C ASP A 68 -19.78 -22.97 10.83
N ASN A 69 -19.85 -24.20 10.32
CA ASN A 69 -18.76 -25.18 10.40
C ASN A 69 -17.52 -24.79 9.57
N LYS A 70 -17.65 -23.89 8.58
CA LYS A 70 -16.54 -23.32 7.78
C LYS A 70 -16.13 -21.92 8.21
N ALA A 71 -16.86 -21.26 9.10
CA ALA A 71 -16.65 -19.87 9.52
C ALA A 71 -15.44 -19.73 10.45
N GLY A 72 -14.75 -20.85 10.69
CA GLY A 72 -13.48 -20.87 11.39
C GLY A 72 -13.62 -20.99 12.88
N VAL A 73 -12.59 -21.55 13.49
CA VAL A 73 -12.41 -21.41 14.94
C VAL A 73 -12.09 -19.94 15.21
N LEU A 74 -12.77 -19.31 16.16
CA LEU A 74 -12.36 -17.99 16.65
C LEU A 74 -10.94 -18.08 17.20
N VAL A 75 -10.02 -17.34 16.60
CA VAL A 75 -8.63 -17.25 17.05
C VAL A 75 -8.42 -15.90 17.72
N ALA A 76 -7.85 -15.93 18.92
CA ALA A 76 -7.43 -14.74 19.63
C ALA A 76 -5.92 -14.58 19.52
N ALA A 77 -5.46 -13.51 18.88
CA ALA A 77 -4.08 -13.05 18.97
C ALA A 77 -3.95 -12.11 20.17
N ARG A 78 -2.94 -12.34 21.00
CA ARG A 78 -2.69 -11.56 22.22
C ARG A 78 -1.25 -11.07 22.24
N TYR A 79 -1.07 -9.79 22.55
CA TYR A 79 0.24 -9.14 22.57
C TYR A 79 0.56 -8.64 23.98
N LYS A 80 1.47 -9.36 24.65
CA LYS A 80 2.01 -8.99 25.97
C LYS A 80 3.55 -8.99 25.97
N PRO A 81 4.21 -7.83 26.14
CA PRO A 81 3.57 -6.51 26.13
C PRO A 81 2.91 -6.18 24.81
N PRO A 82 2.04 -5.17 24.81
CA PRO A 82 1.52 -4.63 23.57
C PRO A 82 2.70 -4.23 22.68
N LYS A 83 2.65 -4.55 21.39
CA LYS A 83 3.60 -3.99 20.42
C LYS A 83 3.03 -2.68 19.92
N ILE A 84 3.84 -1.63 19.86
CA ILE A 84 3.34 -0.28 19.61
C ILE A 84 4.08 0.38 18.45
N GLN A 85 3.37 1.26 17.71
CA GLN A 85 3.97 2.12 16.70
C GLN A 85 4.43 3.42 17.36
N THR A 86 5.75 3.56 17.52
CA THR A 86 6.36 4.75 18.12
C THR A 86 6.05 6.04 17.35
N LYS A 87 5.90 5.94 16.02
CA LYS A 87 5.53 7.07 15.15
C LYS A 87 4.21 7.74 15.57
N TYR A 88 3.25 6.97 16.06
CA TYR A 88 1.91 7.45 16.41
C TYR A 88 1.67 7.47 17.92
N SER A 89 2.67 7.12 18.73
CA SER A 89 2.51 6.99 20.19
C SER A 89 3.33 8.04 20.92
N TYR A 90 2.79 8.64 21.98
CA TYR A 90 3.47 9.64 22.81
C TYR A 90 2.99 9.60 24.27
N GLY A 91 3.71 10.28 25.16
CA GLY A 91 3.34 10.41 26.58
C GLY A 91 3.43 9.12 27.39
N TYR A 92 4.05 8.06 26.86
CA TYR A 92 4.16 6.75 27.50
C TYR A 92 5.60 6.40 27.95
N ALA A 93 5.70 5.55 28.96
CA ALA A 93 6.92 4.91 29.42
C ALA A 93 6.68 3.41 29.64
N TRP A 94 7.73 2.60 29.42
CA TRP A 94 7.67 1.16 29.64
C TRP A 94 7.84 0.80 31.13
N ASP A 95 6.87 0.10 31.72
CA ASP A 95 6.96 -0.50 33.04
C ASP A 95 7.26 -2.00 32.91
N GLY A 96 8.56 -2.34 32.95
CA GLY A 96 9.01 -3.73 32.87
C GLY A 96 8.54 -4.62 34.02
N GLY A 97 8.17 -4.05 35.17
CA GLY A 97 7.65 -4.80 36.31
C GLY A 97 6.22 -5.28 36.08
N LYS A 98 5.37 -4.43 35.50
CA LYS A 98 3.98 -4.78 35.13
C LYS A 98 3.84 -5.36 33.73
N GLN A 99 4.89 -5.31 32.92
CA GLN A 99 4.85 -5.57 31.48
C GLN A 99 3.80 -4.73 30.76
N ALA A 100 3.76 -3.43 31.07
CA ALA A 100 2.73 -2.51 30.61
C ALA A 100 3.33 -1.15 30.21
N TYR A 101 2.59 -0.37 29.43
CA TYR A 101 2.89 1.05 29.21
C TYR A 101 2.13 1.91 30.21
N LYS A 102 2.78 2.92 30.76
CA LYS A 102 2.22 3.88 31.72
C LYS A 102 2.52 5.32 31.30
N PHE A 103 1.95 6.31 31.97
CA PHE A 103 2.32 7.70 31.70
C PHE A 103 3.82 7.92 31.89
N ASN A 104 4.41 8.70 30.99
CA ASN A 104 5.78 9.11 31.11
C ASN A 104 5.93 10.22 32.16
N ASP A 105 6.60 9.91 33.27
CA ASP A 105 6.89 10.88 34.34
C ASP A 105 8.26 11.55 34.17
N ASP A 106 9.02 11.21 33.13
CA ASP A 106 10.31 11.82 32.88
C ASP A 106 10.13 13.32 32.60
N THR A 107 10.88 14.13 33.35
CA THR A 107 10.92 15.59 33.21
C THR A 107 12.05 16.06 32.30
N SER A 108 12.75 15.12 31.68
CA SER A 108 13.80 15.40 30.71
C SER A 108 13.86 14.33 29.63
N ALA A 109 14.06 14.74 28.39
CA ALA A 109 14.32 13.84 27.27
C ALA A 109 15.49 14.35 26.43
N SER A 110 16.12 13.46 25.67
CA SER A 110 17.13 13.83 24.69
C SER A 110 16.88 13.13 23.38
N ILE A 111 16.79 13.89 22.29
CA ILE A 111 16.66 13.39 20.93
C ILE A 111 17.96 13.69 20.20
N THR A 112 18.58 12.67 19.62
CA THR A 112 19.81 12.82 18.83
C THR A 112 19.54 12.40 17.40
N ILE A 113 19.76 13.31 16.48
CA ILE A 113 19.75 13.10 15.03
C ILE A 113 21.21 13.05 14.59
N ASP A 114 21.65 11.85 14.21
CA ASP A 114 22.99 11.62 13.68
C ASP A 114 22.87 11.47 12.16
N PHE A 115 23.41 12.42 11.39
CA PHE A 115 23.30 12.38 9.93
C PHE A 115 24.12 11.25 9.29
N SER A 116 24.93 10.51 10.06
CA SER A 116 25.55 9.25 9.64
C SER A 116 24.67 8.01 9.87
N ASN A 117 23.56 8.16 10.59
CA ASN A 117 22.62 7.10 10.90
C ASN A 117 21.26 7.35 10.21
N TYR A 118 21.04 6.61 9.12
CA TYR A 118 19.81 6.71 8.32
C TYR A 118 18.54 6.50 9.14
N GLU A 119 18.53 5.64 10.17
CA GLU A 119 17.32 5.41 10.96
C GLU A 119 16.92 6.66 11.74
N THR A 120 17.89 7.39 12.34
CA THR A 120 17.58 8.63 13.07
C THR A 120 17.15 9.77 12.13
N VAL A 121 17.74 9.85 10.94
CA VAL A 121 17.32 10.78 9.89
C VAL A 121 15.90 10.45 9.45
N ARG A 122 15.66 9.18 9.10
CA ARG A 122 14.36 8.69 8.66
C ARG A 122 13.29 8.86 9.73
N GLU A 123 13.62 8.78 11.00
CA GLU A 123 12.68 8.96 12.12
C GLU A 123 12.32 10.45 12.32
N TYR A 124 13.32 11.32 12.42
CA TYR A 124 13.13 12.70 12.87
C TYR A 124 13.16 13.77 11.78
N ILE A 125 13.73 13.53 10.60
CA ILE A 125 13.80 14.53 9.53
C ILE A 125 12.57 14.44 8.61
N ASP A 126 11.97 15.60 8.34
CA ASP A 126 10.97 15.73 7.30
C ASP A 126 11.69 15.93 5.96
N GLU A 127 11.98 14.82 5.27
CA GLU A 127 12.66 14.82 3.97
C GLU A 127 11.88 15.56 2.88
N ARG A 128 10.56 15.72 3.04
CA ARG A 128 9.72 16.42 2.07
C ARG A 128 9.89 17.93 2.23
N ARG A 129 9.89 18.42 3.48
CA ARG A 129 10.06 19.85 3.80
C ARG A 129 11.54 20.28 3.73
N THR A 130 12.46 19.34 3.94
CA THR A 130 13.91 19.59 3.86
C THR A 130 14.35 19.74 2.41
N ASN A 131 14.90 20.90 2.07
CA ASN A 131 15.45 21.18 0.74
C ASN A 131 16.99 21.27 0.72
N ALA A 132 17.63 21.09 1.87
CA ALA A 132 19.06 20.85 1.98
C ALA A 132 19.41 19.41 1.55
N GLU A 133 20.66 19.19 1.11
CA GLU A 133 21.16 17.85 0.78
C GLU A 133 21.45 17.07 2.07
N ILE A 134 20.86 15.88 2.20
CA ILE A 134 21.17 14.94 3.28
C ILE A 134 22.16 13.89 2.72
N ALA A 135 23.45 14.08 2.97
CA ALA A 135 24.54 13.22 2.53
C ALA A 135 24.87 12.17 3.62
N ILE A 136 24.03 11.14 3.75
CA ILE A 136 24.15 10.10 4.79
C ILE A 136 25.52 9.41 4.78
N GLU A 137 26.06 9.11 3.59
CA GLU A 137 27.38 8.47 3.45
C GLU A 137 28.53 9.32 3.99
N GLU A 138 28.36 10.64 3.99
CA GLU A 138 29.32 11.60 4.54
C GLU A 138 29.04 11.94 6.01
N GLY A 139 27.91 11.45 6.55
CA GLY A 139 27.44 11.75 7.89
C GLY A 139 27.04 13.21 8.07
N LYS A 140 26.52 13.86 7.03
CA LYS A 140 26.27 15.31 7.02
C LYS A 140 24.96 15.68 6.33
N ALA A 141 24.31 16.72 6.83
CA ALA A 141 23.36 17.51 6.06
C ALA A 141 24.01 18.85 5.68
N ARG A 142 23.93 19.22 4.40
CA ARG A 142 24.66 20.37 3.82
C ARG A 142 23.88 21.02 2.69
N LEU A 143 24.40 22.13 2.14
CA LEU A 143 23.91 22.60 0.85
C LEU A 143 24.33 21.59 -0.25
N PRO A 144 23.51 21.39 -1.30
CA PRO A 144 23.90 20.55 -2.42
C PRO A 144 25.25 20.98 -3.02
N ASP A 145 26.24 20.09 -3.05
CA ASP A 145 27.63 20.43 -3.42
C ASP A 145 27.93 20.35 -4.93
N TYR A 146 26.97 19.99 -5.78
CA TYR A 146 27.22 19.72 -7.20
C TYR A 146 26.51 20.68 -8.18
N ASP A 147 27.24 21.07 -9.23
CA ASP A 147 26.66 21.55 -10.49
C ASP A 147 26.14 20.32 -11.27
N GLU A 148 24.86 19.97 -11.16
CA GLU A 148 24.28 18.95 -12.05
C GLU A 148 23.97 19.62 -13.40
N THR A 149 24.71 19.23 -14.43
CA THR A 149 24.23 19.44 -15.81
C THR A 149 23.17 18.38 -16.06
N GLN A 150 21.90 18.72 -15.80
CA GLN A 150 20.82 17.80 -16.08
C GLN A 150 20.58 17.76 -17.59
N ALA A 151 20.68 16.55 -18.14
CA ALA A 151 20.31 16.24 -19.51
C ALA A 151 18.80 15.99 -19.52
N TYR A 152 18.01 17.00 -19.90
CA TYR A 152 16.59 16.81 -20.12
C TYR A 152 16.37 16.22 -21.50
N THR A 153 15.54 15.18 -21.58
CA THR A 153 15.02 14.71 -22.87
C THR A 153 13.80 15.54 -23.20
N ILE A 154 13.96 16.54 -24.06
CA ILE A 154 12.83 17.28 -24.62
C ILE A 154 12.27 16.41 -25.73
N ILE A 155 10.99 16.06 -25.61
CA ILE A 155 10.24 15.41 -26.67
C ILE A 155 9.65 16.53 -27.52
N GLU A 156 10.33 16.89 -28.60
CA GLU A 156 9.77 17.81 -29.58
C GLU A 156 8.76 17.07 -30.47
N HIS A 157 7.53 17.59 -30.52
CA HIS A 157 6.45 17.02 -31.29
C HIS A 157 6.25 17.85 -32.56
N GLU A 158 6.65 17.31 -33.72
CA GLU A 158 6.38 17.93 -35.01
C GLU A 158 5.22 17.20 -35.71
N VAL A 159 4.00 17.71 -35.57
CA VAL A 159 2.85 17.23 -36.34
C VAL A 159 2.82 17.94 -37.67
N ARG A 160 3.16 17.25 -38.76
CA ARG A 160 2.94 17.76 -40.12
C ARG A 160 1.61 17.24 -40.65
N THR A 161 0.62 18.13 -40.76
CA THR A 161 -0.65 17.84 -41.44
C THR A 161 -0.59 18.27 -42.90
N ALA A 162 -1.22 17.49 -43.78
CA ALA A 162 -1.52 17.89 -45.15
C ALA A 162 -3.04 17.96 -45.33
N LYS A 163 -3.52 19.01 -45.99
CA LYS A 163 -4.94 19.15 -46.34
C LYS A 163 -5.30 18.16 -47.44
N LYS A 164 -6.27 17.28 -47.16
CA LYS A 164 -6.85 16.36 -48.13
C LYS A 164 -8.36 16.62 -48.19
N VAL A 165 -8.90 16.69 -49.40
CA VAL A 165 -10.34 16.76 -49.59
C VAL A 165 -10.91 15.35 -49.48
N VAL A 166 -11.80 15.12 -48.53
CA VAL A 166 -12.57 13.87 -48.40
C VAL A 166 -14.05 14.13 -48.67
N GLU A 167 -14.65 13.20 -49.37
CA GLU A 167 -16.06 13.21 -49.78
C GLU A 167 -16.90 12.67 -48.61
N VAL A 168 -17.63 13.55 -47.90
CA VAL A 168 -18.41 13.16 -46.71
C VAL A 168 -19.91 13.17 -47.02
N PRO A 169 -20.62 12.04 -46.88
CA PRO A 169 -22.07 12.01 -47.01
C PRO A 169 -22.71 12.86 -45.90
N THR A 170 -23.38 13.95 -46.30
CA THR A 170 -24.01 14.93 -45.42
C THR A 170 -25.48 15.00 -45.77
N GLU A 171 -26.36 14.95 -44.78
CA GLU A 171 -27.79 15.18 -45.02
C GLU A 171 -28.05 16.66 -45.26
N VAL A 172 -28.55 16.98 -46.47
CA VAL A 172 -28.89 18.34 -46.86
C VAL A 172 -30.40 18.43 -47.05
N TRP A 173 -31.02 19.41 -46.40
CA TRP A 173 -32.44 19.66 -46.55
C TRP A 173 -32.72 20.30 -47.91
N THR A 174 -33.50 19.62 -48.75
CA THR A 174 -33.84 20.08 -50.11
C THR A 174 -35.04 21.04 -50.15
N GLY A 175 -35.56 21.43 -48.99
CA GLY A 175 -36.78 22.21 -48.85
C GLY A 175 -38.06 21.37 -48.69
N THR A 176 -38.02 20.07 -49.05
CA THR A 176 -39.16 19.15 -48.89
C THR A 176 -38.79 17.84 -48.19
N GLN A 177 -37.52 17.42 -48.24
CA GLN A 177 -37.01 16.23 -47.54
C GLN A 177 -35.50 16.34 -47.29
N TRP A 178 -35.01 15.61 -46.29
CA TRP A 178 -33.58 15.42 -46.06
C TRP A 178 -33.05 14.43 -47.09
N VAL A 179 -32.00 14.80 -47.81
CA VAL A 179 -31.35 13.93 -48.78
C VAL A 179 -29.86 13.90 -48.47
N THR A 180 -29.31 12.70 -48.31
CA THR A 180 -27.87 12.52 -48.13
C THR A 180 -27.15 12.84 -49.45
N GLN A 181 -26.28 13.84 -49.43
CA GLN A 181 -25.44 14.22 -50.56
C GLN A 181 -23.97 14.14 -50.15
N THR A 182 -23.12 13.70 -51.06
CA THR A 182 -21.68 13.68 -50.82
C THR A 182 -21.13 15.08 -51.02
N VAL A 183 -20.53 15.66 -49.97
CA VAL A 183 -19.98 17.01 -50.01
C VAL A 183 -18.46 16.91 -49.76
N PRO A 184 -17.62 17.47 -50.65
CA PRO A 184 -16.18 17.52 -50.41
C PRO A 184 -15.89 18.46 -49.23
N ARG A 185 -15.16 17.95 -48.23
CA ARG A 185 -14.62 18.74 -47.12
C ARG A 185 -13.10 18.59 -47.07
N GLU A 186 -12.38 19.70 -46.94
CA GLU A 186 -10.97 19.66 -46.59
C GLU A 186 -10.82 19.20 -45.14
N VAL A 187 -10.06 18.13 -44.94
CA VAL A 187 -9.61 17.67 -43.63
C VAL A 187 -8.08 17.66 -43.61
N GLU A 188 -7.49 18.05 -42.49
CA GLU A 188 -6.05 17.97 -42.28
C GLU A 188 -5.70 16.55 -41.83
N VAL A 189 -4.90 15.84 -42.64
CA VAL A 189 -4.50 14.45 -42.40
C VAL A 189 -2.99 14.41 -42.12
N PRO A 190 -2.52 13.73 -41.07
CA PRO A 190 -1.09 13.61 -40.76
C PRO A 190 -0.35 12.86 -41.88
N VAL A 191 0.82 13.39 -42.29
CA VAL A 191 1.63 12.83 -43.38
C VAL A 191 2.64 11.82 -42.83
N THR A 192 2.50 10.53 -43.15
CA THR A 192 3.53 9.52 -42.86
C THR A 192 4.60 9.54 -43.96
N HIS A 193 5.78 10.09 -43.67
CA HIS A 193 6.90 10.11 -44.60
C HIS A 193 7.80 8.88 -44.37
N GLN A 194 7.92 8.00 -45.37
CA GLN A 194 8.97 6.98 -45.42
C GLN A 194 10.13 7.50 -46.29
N GLU A 195 11.05 8.26 -45.69
CA GLU A 195 12.37 8.45 -46.30
C GLU A 195 13.46 7.91 -45.36
N PRO A 196 14.43 7.14 -45.87
CA PRO A 196 15.55 6.62 -45.08
C PRO A 196 16.58 7.73 -44.87
N TYR A 197 16.60 8.34 -43.70
CA TYR A 197 17.71 9.21 -43.30
C TYR A 197 18.96 8.37 -42.98
N THR A 198 19.99 8.48 -43.82
CA THR A 198 21.35 8.04 -43.53
C THR A 198 22.06 9.11 -42.72
N TRP A 199 22.20 8.91 -41.41
CA TRP A 199 23.12 9.68 -40.58
C TRP A 199 24.51 9.05 -40.65
N GLU A 200 25.39 9.64 -41.47
CA GLU A 200 26.84 9.47 -41.34
C GLU A 200 27.39 10.52 -40.37
N GLU A 201 28.29 10.04 -39.51
CA GLU A 201 29.36 10.76 -38.81
C GLU A 201 29.10 11.50 -37.48
N THR A 202 29.66 10.85 -36.45
CA THR A 202 30.66 11.43 -35.53
C THR A 202 30.17 12.31 -34.38
N VAL A 203 29.52 11.67 -33.41
CA VAL A 203 29.71 12.02 -31.99
C VAL A 203 29.79 10.71 -31.21
N CYS A 204 30.86 10.51 -30.43
CA CYS A 204 30.93 9.42 -29.45
C CYS A 204 29.78 9.59 -28.45
N LYS A 205 28.68 8.89 -28.70
CA LYS A 205 27.53 8.82 -27.79
C LYS A 205 27.89 7.88 -26.65
N THR A 206 28.05 8.44 -25.45
CA THR A 206 28.01 7.68 -24.20
C THR A 206 26.61 7.11 -24.05
N VAL A 207 26.46 5.80 -24.16
CA VAL A 207 25.24 5.10 -23.72
C VAL A 207 25.71 3.93 -22.87
N GLU A 208 25.71 4.08 -21.56
CA GLU A 208 25.55 2.91 -20.70
C GLU A 208 24.17 2.33 -21.02
N SER A 209 24.12 1.26 -21.78
CA SER A 209 22.86 0.54 -21.95
C SER A 209 22.81 -0.52 -20.87
N VAL A 210 21.80 -0.42 -20.02
CA VAL A 210 21.45 -1.53 -19.14
C VAL A 210 20.73 -2.55 -20.03
N LEU A 211 21.27 -3.76 -20.16
CA LEU A 211 20.52 -4.89 -20.68
C LEU A 211 19.55 -5.34 -19.58
N VAL A 212 18.47 -4.58 -19.41
CA VAL A 212 17.33 -5.01 -18.62
C VAL A 212 16.48 -5.90 -19.51
N ALA A 213 16.37 -7.19 -19.18
CA ALA A 213 15.28 -7.99 -19.72
C ALA A 213 14.02 -7.68 -18.91
N TRP A 214 13.46 -6.49 -19.10
CA TRP A 214 12.21 -6.08 -18.44
C TRP A 214 11.00 -6.67 -19.20
N PRO A 215 9.98 -7.16 -18.50
CA PRO A 215 8.64 -7.23 -19.03
C PRO A 215 8.02 -5.85 -19.19
N ASN A 216 7.54 -5.44 -20.37
CA ASN A 216 6.53 -4.38 -20.42
C ASN A 216 5.21 -4.97 -19.88
N SER A 217 4.90 -4.77 -18.59
CA SER A 217 3.53 -4.76 -18.07
C SER A 217 3.43 -3.98 -16.78
N GLU A 218 2.28 -3.35 -16.65
CA GLU A 218 1.75 -2.65 -15.49
C GLU A 218 1.35 -3.59 -14.32
N ASP A 219 1.49 -4.92 -14.45
CA ASP A 219 1.06 -5.86 -13.40
C ASP A 219 2.18 -6.82 -12.96
N ILE A 220 2.85 -6.45 -11.86
CA ILE A 220 3.93 -7.21 -11.19
C ILE A 220 3.58 -7.42 -9.70
N THR A 221 2.36 -7.06 -9.29
CA THR A 221 1.90 -6.92 -7.88
C THR A 221 1.83 -8.24 -7.10
N LYS A 222 2.00 -9.38 -7.75
CA LYS A 222 2.12 -10.69 -7.08
C LYS A 222 3.53 -11.22 -7.25
N GLY A 223 4.38 -10.92 -6.26
CA GLY A 223 5.47 -11.82 -5.89
C GLY A 223 4.87 -13.14 -5.43
N SER A 224 4.43 -13.98 -6.36
CA SER A 224 4.12 -15.36 -6.01
C SER A 224 5.41 -15.96 -5.47
N ASP A 225 5.39 -16.40 -4.21
CA ASP A 225 6.18 -17.55 -3.80
C ASP A 225 5.80 -18.65 -4.81
N VAL A 226 6.53 -18.73 -5.92
CA VAL A 226 6.48 -19.91 -6.76
C VAL A 226 7.20 -20.96 -5.95
N GLU A 227 6.47 -21.55 -5.00
CA GLU A 227 6.75 -22.89 -4.57
C GLU A 227 6.61 -23.75 -5.82
N TRP A 228 7.75 -23.99 -6.49
CA TRP A 228 7.79 -24.89 -7.62
C TRP A 228 7.60 -26.30 -7.07
N ARG A 229 6.34 -26.69 -6.82
CA ARG A 229 5.98 -28.05 -6.43
C ARG A 229 6.14 -28.92 -7.68
N PRO A 230 7.14 -29.82 -7.75
CA PRO A 230 7.25 -30.72 -8.88
C PRO A 230 6.10 -31.72 -8.81
N GLY A 231 5.02 -31.46 -9.54
CA GLY A 231 4.02 -32.46 -9.90
C GLY A 231 4.54 -33.54 -10.88
N CYS A 232 5.85 -33.77 -10.93
CA CYS A 232 6.48 -34.88 -11.63
C CYS A 232 7.17 -35.74 -10.57
N LYS A 233 6.43 -36.69 -10.01
CA LYS A 233 6.92 -37.65 -9.01
C LYS A 233 7.94 -38.66 -9.55
N THR A 234 8.52 -38.43 -10.72
CA THR A 234 9.45 -39.35 -11.35
C THR A 234 10.52 -38.60 -12.17
N TRP A 235 11.76 -38.71 -11.65
CA TRP A 235 13.03 -38.76 -12.38
C TRP A 235 13.69 -37.39 -12.70
N CYS A 236 14.69 -36.88 -11.99
CA CYS A 236 15.46 -37.32 -10.83
C CYS A 236 15.11 -36.45 -9.63
N LYS A 237 15.55 -36.83 -8.44
CA LYS A 237 15.62 -35.93 -7.29
C LYS A 237 16.55 -34.73 -7.67
N ASN A 238 15.90 -33.70 -8.22
CA ASN A 238 16.01 -32.25 -8.07
C ASN A 238 17.30 -31.47 -8.43
N THR A 239 17.95 -31.71 -9.58
CA THR A 239 18.82 -30.67 -10.18
C THR A 239 18.10 -29.97 -11.33
N VAL A 240 17.89 -28.67 -11.19
CA VAL A 240 17.32 -27.82 -12.23
C VAL A 240 18.45 -26.97 -12.79
N ILE A 241 18.72 -27.11 -14.09
CA ILE A 241 19.55 -26.17 -14.85
C ILE A 241 18.59 -25.25 -15.58
N LEU A 242 18.57 -23.98 -15.20
CA LEU A 242 17.80 -22.94 -15.85
C LEU A 242 18.71 -22.18 -16.79
N ALA A 243 18.23 -21.87 -17.99
CA ALA A 243 18.94 -20.99 -18.90
C ALA A 243 18.01 -19.93 -19.47
N GLN A 244 18.49 -18.69 -19.46
CA GLN A 244 17.87 -17.60 -20.18
C GLN A 244 18.78 -17.11 -21.28
N THR A 245 18.22 -17.03 -22.48
CA THR A 245 18.93 -16.51 -23.64
C THR A 245 18.68 -15.02 -23.81
N PHE A 246 19.70 -14.28 -24.22
CA PHE A 246 19.61 -12.87 -24.58
C PHE A 246 20.51 -12.58 -25.79
N LYS A 247 20.12 -11.60 -26.61
CA LYS A 247 20.92 -11.11 -27.74
C LYS A 247 21.71 -9.90 -27.28
N ALA A 248 23.03 -9.89 -27.48
CA ALA A 248 23.87 -8.76 -27.11
C ALA A 248 23.63 -7.58 -28.09
N PRO A 249 23.26 -6.39 -27.63
CA PRO A 249 22.94 -5.24 -28.46
C PRO A 249 24.17 -4.49 -29.01
N TYR A 250 25.35 -4.68 -28.39
CA TYR A 250 26.63 -4.11 -28.81
C TYR A 250 27.80 -4.97 -28.32
N ASP A 251 29.00 -4.72 -28.83
CA ASP A 251 30.25 -5.31 -28.34
C ASP A 251 30.54 -4.75 -26.95
N THR A 252 30.62 -5.62 -25.93
CA THR A 252 30.88 -5.18 -24.55
C THR A 252 31.46 -6.31 -23.69
N THR A 253 31.82 -6.02 -22.44
CA THR A 253 32.23 -7.03 -21.46
C THR A 253 31.26 -7.08 -20.30
N ILE A 254 30.64 -8.23 -20.05
CA ILE A 254 29.78 -8.45 -18.89
C ILE A 254 30.65 -8.50 -17.63
N LYS A 255 30.34 -7.62 -16.67
CA LYS A 255 31.09 -7.42 -15.43
C LYS A 255 30.37 -7.87 -14.18
N LYS A 256 29.05 -7.71 -14.11
CA LYS A 256 28.28 -8.25 -12.99
C LYS A 256 26.96 -8.82 -13.45
N VAL A 257 26.51 -9.87 -12.78
CA VAL A 257 25.17 -10.42 -12.90
C VAL A 257 24.53 -10.37 -11.51
N TYR A 258 23.43 -9.65 -11.39
CA TYR A 258 22.63 -9.56 -10.17
C TYR A 258 21.54 -10.62 -10.23
N LEU A 259 21.39 -11.40 -9.17
CA LEU A 259 20.40 -12.48 -9.11
C LEU A 259 19.64 -12.44 -7.78
N GLY A 260 18.31 -12.46 -7.85
CA GLY A 260 17.45 -12.64 -6.70
C GLY A 260 17.41 -14.10 -6.25
N VAL A 261 18.00 -14.40 -5.09
CA VAL A 261 18.08 -15.75 -4.53
C VAL A 261 17.86 -15.75 -3.03
N LYS A 262 17.07 -16.70 -2.56
CA LYS A 262 16.89 -16.96 -1.14
C LYS A 262 17.84 -18.06 -0.69
N ARG A 263 18.80 -17.70 0.16
CA ARG A 263 19.80 -18.64 0.67
C ARG A 263 19.13 -19.68 1.58
N PRO A 264 19.43 -20.98 1.45
CA PRO A 264 18.91 -21.99 2.35
C PRO A 264 19.48 -21.80 3.76
N LYS A 265 18.63 -21.92 4.80
CA LYS A 265 19.05 -21.78 6.21
C LYS A 265 20.15 -22.76 6.63
N ASN A 266 20.21 -23.95 6.01
CA ASN A 266 21.14 -25.05 6.36
C ASN A 266 21.71 -25.80 5.13
N GLY A 267 21.74 -25.17 3.94
CA GLY A 267 22.23 -25.81 2.71
C GLY A 267 23.75 -25.68 2.59
N ASN A 268 24.46 -26.81 2.45
CA ASN A 268 25.92 -26.83 2.26
C ASN A 268 26.33 -26.92 0.78
N LYS A 269 25.37 -26.97 -0.15
CA LYS A 269 25.68 -27.04 -1.58
C LYS A 269 25.72 -25.65 -2.20
N ARG A 270 26.58 -25.55 -3.22
CA ARG A 270 26.85 -24.31 -3.94
C ARG A 270 25.77 -24.03 -4.98
N LEU A 271 25.53 -22.74 -5.19
CA LEU A 271 24.78 -22.23 -6.34
C LEU A 271 25.81 -21.84 -7.41
N TYR A 272 25.60 -22.27 -8.65
CA TYR A 272 26.47 -21.95 -9.77
C TYR A 272 25.74 -21.08 -10.79
N VAL A 273 26.41 -20.02 -11.26
CA VAL A 273 25.92 -19.10 -12.29
C VAL A 273 26.99 -18.98 -13.36
N GLY A 274 26.66 -19.32 -14.61
CA GLY A 274 27.60 -19.29 -15.72
C GLY A 274 27.04 -18.58 -16.95
N LEU A 275 27.94 -18.05 -17.78
CA LEU A 275 27.63 -17.46 -19.08
C LEU A 275 28.06 -18.42 -20.19
N ALA A 276 27.20 -18.63 -21.20
CA ALA A 276 27.49 -19.49 -22.34
C ALA A 276 27.08 -18.81 -23.66
N LYS A 277 27.67 -19.25 -24.79
CA LYS A 277 27.15 -18.89 -26.12
C LYS A 277 25.84 -19.63 -26.37
N VAL A 278 25.04 -19.17 -27.33
CA VAL A 278 23.83 -19.87 -27.78
C VAL A 278 24.04 -20.39 -29.21
N LYS A 279 23.70 -21.66 -29.42
CA LYS A 279 23.74 -22.31 -30.74
C LYS A 279 22.66 -21.72 -31.65
N THR A 280 22.78 -21.94 -32.98
CA THR A 280 21.80 -21.50 -33.99
C THR A 280 20.36 -21.98 -33.72
N GLY A 281 20.16 -23.01 -32.88
CA GLY A 281 18.85 -23.49 -32.44
C GLY A 281 18.28 -22.85 -31.16
N GLY A 282 18.92 -21.81 -30.61
CA GLY A 282 18.46 -21.12 -29.40
C GLY A 282 18.82 -21.79 -28.08
N THR A 283 19.63 -22.87 -28.10
CA THR A 283 20.07 -23.59 -26.90
C THR A 283 21.44 -23.11 -26.42
N PRO A 284 21.70 -23.05 -25.10
CA PRO A 284 23.04 -22.80 -24.57
C PRO A 284 24.05 -23.82 -25.12
N ASP A 285 25.22 -23.34 -25.51
CA ASP A 285 26.35 -24.13 -26.00
C ASP A 285 27.17 -24.68 -24.83
N ILE A 286 26.51 -25.48 -23.99
CA ILE A 286 27.13 -26.18 -22.87
C ILE A 286 26.96 -27.70 -23.03
N THR A 287 27.93 -28.45 -22.52
CA THR A 287 27.89 -29.91 -22.47
C THR A 287 27.75 -30.36 -21.04
N ILE A 288 26.68 -31.09 -20.75
CA ILE A 288 26.43 -31.67 -19.44
C ILE A 288 26.87 -33.12 -19.48
N THR A 289 27.88 -33.44 -18.69
CA THR A 289 28.44 -34.78 -18.51
C THR A 289 28.24 -35.21 -17.06
N ASP A 290 28.10 -36.51 -16.82
CA ASP A 290 27.89 -37.08 -15.47
C ASP A 290 26.60 -36.56 -14.79
N HIS A 291 25.46 -37.17 -15.10
CA HIS A 291 24.13 -36.75 -14.60
C HIS A 291 23.86 -37.14 -13.13
N LYS A 292 24.90 -37.41 -12.34
CA LYS A 292 24.80 -37.83 -10.94
C LYS A 292 24.81 -36.62 -10.00
N CYS A 293 23.97 -36.67 -8.96
CA CYS A 293 23.92 -35.64 -7.91
C CYS A 293 24.30 -36.26 -6.56
N PRO A 294 25.37 -35.80 -5.88
CA PRO A 294 26.36 -34.80 -6.33
C PRO A 294 27.26 -35.34 -7.46
N GLY A 295 27.78 -34.46 -8.33
CA GLY A 295 28.70 -34.86 -9.42
C GLY A 295 28.39 -34.30 -10.81
N LEU A 296 27.36 -33.44 -10.95
CA LEU A 296 27.00 -32.83 -12.23
C LEU A 296 28.14 -32.02 -12.82
N LYS A 297 28.67 -32.42 -13.99
CA LYS A 297 29.74 -31.70 -14.69
C LYS A 297 29.20 -30.96 -15.90
N VAL A 298 29.05 -29.64 -15.76
CA VAL A 298 28.65 -28.76 -16.85
C VAL A 298 29.87 -28.04 -17.40
N THR A 299 30.13 -28.20 -18.69
CA THR A 299 31.28 -27.61 -19.41
C THR A 299 30.80 -26.77 -20.59
N GLY A 300 31.65 -25.92 -21.15
CA GLY A 300 31.29 -25.03 -22.27
C GLY A 300 30.85 -23.62 -21.85
N PHE A 301 30.94 -23.29 -20.57
CA PHE A 301 30.81 -21.90 -20.11
C PHE A 301 31.95 -21.03 -20.64
N LEU A 302 31.62 -19.79 -21.01
CA LEU A 302 32.59 -18.71 -21.20
C LEU A 302 33.24 -18.34 -19.86
N GLU A 303 32.44 -18.30 -18.80
CA GLU A 303 32.88 -18.14 -17.41
C GLU A 303 31.81 -18.72 -16.48
N LEU A 304 32.23 -19.33 -15.38
CA LEU A 304 31.36 -19.93 -14.36
C LEU A 304 31.77 -19.41 -12.99
N LYS A 305 30.78 -18.99 -12.20
CA LYS A 305 30.91 -18.51 -10.82
C LYS A 305 30.07 -19.36 -9.89
N ASN A 306 30.39 -19.32 -8.61
CA ASN A 306 29.55 -19.89 -7.56
C ASN A 306 29.23 -18.85 -6.47
N ASP A 307 28.40 -19.22 -5.50
CA ASP A 307 27.95 -18.35 -4.40
C ASP A 307 29.08 -17.79 -3.53
N GLN A 308 30.25 -18.42 -3.49
CA GLN A 308 31.43 -17.87 -2.80
C GLN A 308 32.08 -16.71 -3.57
N ASP A 309 31.87 -16.64 -4.88
CA ASP A 309 32.36 -15.55 -5.72
C ASP A 309 31.42 -14.34 -5.68
N ALA A 310 30.22 -14.50 -5.10
CA ALA A 310 29.20 -13.46 -5.08
C ALA A 310 29.31 -12.55 -3.86
N VAL A 311 29.02 -11.27 -4.06
CA VAL A 311 28.82 -10.31 -2.97
C VAL A 311 27.33 -10.24 -2.65
N ALA A 312 26.95 -10.61 -1.43
CA ALA A 312 25.59 -10.41 -0.95
C ALA A 312 25.37 -8.92 -0.68
N VAL A 313 24.28 -8.36 -1.19
CA VAL A 313 23.87 -6.99 -0.82
C VAL A 313 23.26 -7.05 0.57
N GLN A 314 23.89 -6.37 1.53
CA GLN A 314 23.52 -6.41 2.95
C GLN A 314 22.03 -6.08 3.12
N GLY A 315 21.30 -6.95 3.82
CA GLY A 315 19.87 -6.77 4.07
C GLY A 315 18.93 -7.20 2.94
N SER A 316 19.40 -7.85 1.88
CA SER A 316 18.56 -8.26 0.75
C SER A 316 18.77 -9.71 0.28
N ASP A 317 17.79 -10.26 -0.45
CA ASP A 317 17.85 -11.57 -1.13
C ASP A 317 18.56 -11.47 -2.50
N ILE A 318 19.56 -10.59 -2.65
CA ILE A 318 20.25 -10.33 -3.92
C ILE A 318 21.72 -10.70 -3.81
N MET A 319 22.18 -11.52 -4.75
CA MET A 319 23.58 -11.88 -4.92
C MET A 319 24.16 -11.28 -6.21
N VAL A 320 25.35 -10.68 -6.10
CA VAL A 320 26.05 -10.05 -7.23
C VAL A 320 27.25 -10.89 -7.62
N PHE A 321 27.22 -11.47 -8.83
CA PHE A 321 28.27 -12.32 -9.37
C PHE A 321 29.18 -11.53 -10.31
N PRO A 322 30.49 -11.37 -10.00
CA PRO A 322 31.43 -10.68 -10.87
C PRO A 322 31.89 -11.58 -12.03
N PHE A 323 31.81 -11.03 -13.25
CA PHE A 323 32.24 -11.66 -14.51
C PHE A 323 33.25 -10.76 -15.24
N SER A 324 33.89 -11.31 -16.28
CA SER A 324 34.65 -10.54 -17.25
C SER A 324 34.56 -11.18 -18.64
N VAL A 325 33.33 -11.40 -19.12
CA VAL A 325 33.07 -12.10 -20.38
C VAL A 325 32.84 -11.12 -21.53
N PRO A 326 33.70 -11.09 -22.57
CA PRO A 326 33.44 -10.30 -23.76
C PRO A 326 32.30 -10.90 -24.59
N VAL A 327 31.30 -10.07 -24.89
CA VAL A 327 30.18 -10.38 -25.77
C VAL A 327 30.22 -9.52 -27.03
N LYS A 328 29.72 -10.07 -28.13
CA LYS A 328 29.70 -9.43 -29.45
C LYS A 328 28.29 -9.05 -29.83
N LYS A 329 28.14 -7.86 -30.41
CA LYS A 329 26.90 -7.35 -30.97
C LYS A 329 26.23 -8.40 -31.84
N ASP A 330 24.91 -8.48 -31.71
CA ASP A 330 24.01 -9.36 -32.43
C ASP A 330 24.16 -10.87 -32.17
N ASN A 331 25.14 -11.31 -31.35
CA ASN A 331 25.25 -12.69 -30.93
C ASN A 331 24.34 -13.01 -29.74
N TYR A 332 23.90 -14.26 -29.66
CA TYR A 332 23.09 -14.75 -28.55
C TYR A 332 23.96 -15.42 -27.47
N TYR A 333 23.63 -15.13 -26.22
CA TYR A 333 24.28 -15.64 -25.02
C TYR A 333 23.23 -16.18 -24.06
N ALA A 334 23.65 -17.02 -23.13
CA ALA A 334 22.80 -17.59 -22.11
C ALA A 334 23.40 -17.38 -20.71
N ILE A 335 22.57 -16.96 -19.76
CA ILE A 335 22.86 -17.10 -18.32
C ILE A 335 22.30 -18.45 -17.91
N VAL A 336 23.15 -19.27 -17.30
CA VAL A 336 22.81 -20.63 -16.86
C VAL A 336 22.99 -20.71 -15.37
N ILE A 337 21.95 -21.15 -14.66
CA ILE A 337 21.93 -21.27 -13.20
C ILE A 337 21.66 -22.72 -12.85
N TYR A 338 22.46 -23.30 -11.97
CA TYR A 338 22.20 -24.63 -11.44
C TYR A 338 22.72 -24.81 -10.01
N THR A 339 22.21 -25.82 -9.33
CA THR A 339 22.67 -26.24 -8.00
C THR A 339 22.96 -27.73 -8.00
N GLU A 340 23.97 -28.15 -7.22
CA GLU A 340 24.26 -29.56 -6.96
C GLU A 340 23.31 -30.19 -5.95
N GLU A 341 22.45 -29.38 -5.34
CA GLU A 341 21.50 -29.81 -4.33
C GLU A 341 20.20 -30.28 -4.96
N THR A 342 19.58 -31.26 -4.33
CA THR A 342 18.19 -31.54 -4.58
C THR A 342 17.32 -30.36 -4.12
N GLN A 343 16.61 -29.66 -5.01
CA GLN A 343 15.55 -28.73 -4.62
C GLN A 343 14.58 -29.39 -3.62
N SER A 344 14.66 -28.98 -2.37
CA SER A 344 13.72 -29.30 -1.31
C SER A 344 13.28 -27.98 -0.70
N GLU A 345 12.24 -27.99 0.14
CA GLU A 345 11.84 -26.78 0.88
C GLU A 345 12.99 -26.13 1.66
N LYS A 346 14.05 -26.90 1.95
CA LYS A 346 15.27 -26.51 2.66
C LYS A 346 16.46 -26.12 1.77
N GLY A 347 16.33 -26.19 0.44
CA GLY A 347 17.39 -25.88 -0.54
C GLY A 347 17.30 -24.46 -1.11
N TRP A 348 18.23 -24.11 -2.01
CA TRP A 348 18.23 -22.83 -2.72
C TRP A 348 16.90 -22.57 -3.46
N ARG A 349 16.35 -21.36 -3.30
CA ARG A 349 15.20 -20.89 -4.08
C ARG A 349 15.63 -19.72 -4.96
N ILE A 350 15.35 -19.84 -6.26
CA ILE A 350 15.52 -18.75 -7.21
C ILE A 350 14.18 -18.02 -7.27
N LEU A 351 14.19 -16.72 -6.98
CA LEU A 351 12.97 -15.91 -6.96
C LEU A 351 12.59 -15.57 -8.41
N GLY A 352 11.35 -15.87 -8.80
CA GLY A 352 10.83 -15.63 -10.15
C GLY A 352 9.43 -15.03 -10.12
N ILE A 353 9.10 -14.27 -11.17
CA ILE A 353 7.80 -13.63 -11.40
C ILE A 353 7.02 -14.45 -12.43
N ARG A 354 5.73 -14.66 -12.20
CA ARG A 354 4.83 -15.33 -13.15
C ARG A 354 4.19 -14.30 -14.08
N LYS A 355 4.38 -14.42 -15.40
CA LYS A 355 3.67 -13.58 -16.38
C LYS A 355 3.56 -14.25 -17.74
N ASP A 356 2.37 -14.19 -18.33
CA ASP A 356 2.12 -14.56 -19.73
C ASP A 356 2.85 -13.63 -20.69
N PHE A 357 3.83 -14.20 -21.40
CA PHE A 357 4.50 -13.55 -22.51
C PHE A 357 4.16 -14.24 -23.80
N ASP A 358 3.64 -13.46 -24.74
CA ASP A 358 3.70 -13.77 -26.15
C ASP A 358 4.87 -13.00 -26.77
N LYS A 359 5.63 -13.71 -27.63
CA LYS A 359 6.72 -13.22 -28.50
C LYS A 359 8.12 -13.01 -27.87
N GLY A 360 8.98 -14.04 -28.01
CA GLY A 360 10.36 -13.83 -28.47
C GLY A 360 11.53 -14.19 -27.54
N LYS A 361 11.34 -14.39 -26.23
CA LYS A 361 12.42 -14.80 -25.31
C LYS A 361 12.08 -16.15 -24.66
N SER A 362 12.75 -17.22 -25.08
CA SER A 362 12.46 -18.57 -24.59
C SER A 362 13.41 -18.99 -23.46
N TRP A 363 12.87 -19.11 -22.26
CA TRP A 363 13.49 -19.83 -21.16
C TRP A 363 13.64 -21.31 -21.51
N MET A 364 14.73 -21.91 -21.07
CA MET A 364 14.97 -23.34 -21.24
C MET A 364 15.29 -24.00 -19.91
N TYR A 365 14.79 -25.21 -19.72
CA TYR A 365 15.29 -26.12 -18.69
C TYR A 365 15.90 -27.33 -19.38
N TRP A 366 16.93 -27.91 -18.75
CA TRP A 366 17.57 -29.11 -19.29
C TRP A 366 16.98 -30.37 -18.65
N ASN A 367 16.62 -31.35 -19.49
CA ASN A 367 16.17 -32.68 -19.11
C ASN A 367 17.17 -33.72 -19.65
N GLN A 368 17.54 -34.71 -18.83
CA GLN A 368 18.53 -35.72 -19.23
C GLN A 368 18.13 -36.61 -20.41
N TYR A 369 16.83 -36.83 -20.60
CA TYR A 369 16.31 -37.71 -21.65
C TYR A 369 15.96 -36.95 -22.91
N THR A 370 15.46 -35.72 -22.77
CA THR A 370 14.93 -34.93 -23.89
C THR A 370 15.80 -33.72 -24.24
N GLY A 371 16.88 -33.48 -23.50
CA GLY A 371 17.76 -32.33 -23.67
C GLY A 371 17.12 -31.02 -23.21
N TRP A 372 17.51 -29.91 -23.83
CA TRP A 372 16.95 -28.59 -23.54
C TRP A 372 15.49 -28.49 -24.02
N GLN A 373 14.58 -28.18 -23.09
CA GLN A 373 13.17 -27.97 -23.36
C GLN A 373 12.81 -26.51 -23.10
N LYS A 374 11.95 -25.91 -23.95
CA LYS A 374 11.42 -24.57 -23.70
C LYS A 374 10.46 -24.61 -22.50
N LEU A 375 10.55 -23.61 -21.64
CA LEU A 375 9.68 -23.49 -20.46
C LEU A 375 8.25 -23.09 -20.83
N ALA A 376 8.05 -22.46 -22.00
CA ALA A 376 6.74 -22.07 -22.51
C ALA A 376 6.02 -23.27 -23.16
N GLY A 377 4.89 -23.67 -22.58
CA GLY A 377 4.00 -24.70 -23.12
C GLY A 377 2.68 -24.78 -22.35
N THR A 378 1.64 -25.31 -23.00
CA THR A 378 0.35 -25.61 -22.36
C THR A 378 0.47 -26.88 -21.53
N ARG A 379 0.25 -26.77 -20.21
CA ARG A 379 0.11 -27.92 -19.29
C ARG A 379 -1.33 -27.96 -18.80
N ASN A 380 -2.02 -29.08 -19.03
CA ASN A 380 -3.46 -29.24 -18.71
C ASN A 380 -4.35 -28.13 -19.33
N GLY A 381 -4.06 -27.70 -20.56
CA GLY A 381 -4.81 -26.65 -21.24
C GLY A 381 -4.53 -25.22 -20.73
N LYS A 382 -3.63 -25.04 -19.76
CA LYS A 382 -3.21 -23.72 -19.27
C LYS A 382 -1.78 -23.42 -19.72
N ALA A 383 -1.56 -22.24 -20.31
CA ALA A 383 -0.22 -21.75 -20.59
C ALA A 383 0.53 -21.58 -19.26
N VAL A 384 1.75 -22.10 -19.18
CA VAL A 384 2.65 -21.83 -18.05
C VAL A 384 3.80 -20.99 -18.57
N THR A 385 3.91 -19.79 -18.00
CA THR A 385 4.92 -18.79 -18.29
C THR A 385 5.53 -18.32 -16.97
N GLY A 386 6.86 -18.29 -16.91
CA GLY A 386 7.61 -17.84 -15.73
C GLY A 386 8.83 -17.03 -16.17
N SER A 387 9.18 -16.03 -15.37
CA SER A 387 10.32 -15.13 -15.56
C SER A 387 11.16 -15.12 -14.29
N ILE A 388 12.47 -14.96 -14.41
CA ILE A 388 13.38 -14.70 -13.28
C ILE A 388 14.02 -13.34 -13.52
N CYS A 389 14.12 -12.52 -12.47
CA CYS A 389 14.70 -11.18 -12.54
C CYS A 389 16.21 -11.23 -12.34
N PHE A 390 16.95 -10.61 -13.26
CA PHE A 390 18.40 -10.42 -13.17
C PHE A 390 18.78 -9.11 -13.87
N LYS A 391 19.86 -8.49 -13.40
CA LYS A 391 20.47 -7.30 -14.01
C LYS A 391 21.87 -7.66 -14.49
N ILE A 392 22.27 -7.18 -15.67
CA ILE A 392 23.63 -7.34 -16.20
C ILE A 392 24.30 -5.97 -16.25
N GLU A 393 25.45 -5.83 -15.61
CA GLU A 393 26.35 -4.69 -15.80
C GLU A 393 27.41 -5.02 -16.85
N CYS A 394 27.60 -4.11 -17.79
CA CYS A 394 28.56 -4.23 -18.88
C CYS A 394 29.50 -3.01 -18.88
N ILE A 395 30.79 -3.22 -19.11
CA ILE A 395 31.78 -2.13 -19.27
C ILE A 395 32.26 -2.11 -20.72
N ASP A 396 32.25 -0.93 -21.35
CA ASP A 396 33.01 -0.68 -22.58
C ASP A 396 34.52 -0.62 -22.24
N THR A 397 35.35 -1.28 -23.05
CA THR A 397 36.81 -1.36 -22.88
C THR A 397 37.56 -0.01 -23.01
N LYS A 398 36.85 1.11 -23.13
CA LYS A 398 37.42 2.45 -23.09
C LYS A 398 36.63 3.30 -22.09
N CYS A 399 37.33 3.77 -21.06
CA CYS A 399 36.91 4.73 -20.04
C CYS A 399 36.28 4.13 -18.77
N THR A 400 36.80 4.62 -17.64
CA THR A 400 36.43 4.25 -16.26
C THR A 400 36.13 5.52 -15.48
N THR A 401 34.85 5.80 -15.20
CA THR A 401 34.45 6.63 -14.04
C THR A 401 32.95 6.44 -13.68
N GLU A 402 32.77 5.93 -12.46
CA GLU A 402 31.68 6.03 -11.47
C GLU A 402 30.22 5.56 -11.73
N ILE A 403 29.83 4.58 -10.91
CA ILE A 403 28.54 3.87 -10.81
C ILE A 403 27.89 4.26 -9.48
N ARG A 404 26.88 5.15 -9.45
CA ARG A 404 26.11 5.45 -8.21
C ARG A 404 24.59 5.63 -8.37
N LYS A 405 24.08 6.08 -9.52
CA LYS A 405 22.64 6.43 -9.68
C LYS A 405 21.71 5.21 -9.91
N ALA A 406 22.16 4.19 -10.64
CA ALA A 406 21.32 3.06 -11.07
C ALA A 406 21.10 1.94 -10.01
N VAL A 407 21.72 2.02 -8.83
CA VAL A 407 21.50 1.06 -7.71
C VAL A 407 20.43 1.57 -6.75
N LYS A 408 20.35 2.89 -6.57
CA LYS A 408 19.34 3.56 -5.73
C LYS A 408 17.93 3.36 -6.30
N GLU A 409 17.74 3.64 -7.60
CA GLU A 409 16.45 3.45 -8.30
C GLU A 409 15.96 1.99 -8.29
N TRP A 410 16.88 1.02 -8.31
CA TRP A 410 16.51 -0.40 -8.25
C TRP A 410 16.10 -0.87 -6.86
N THR A 411 16.71 -0.30 -5.81
CA THR A 411 16.38 -0.60 -4.40
C THR A 411 15.07 0.08 -4.01
N GLU A 412 14.83 1.29 -4.51
CA GLU A 412 13.58 2.04 -4.32
C GLU A 412 12.41 1.41 -5.09
N TYR A 413 12.62 0.94 -6.33
CA TYR A 413 11.59 0.24 -7.10
C TYR A 413 11.17 -1.12 -6.48
N VAL A 414 12.10 -1.86 -5.87
CA VAL A 414 11.75 -3.09 -5.12
C VAL A 414 10.95 -2.79 -3.86
N HIS A 415 11.02 -1.56 -3.33
CA HIS A 415 10.24 -1.12 -2.17
C HIS A 415 8.93 -0.39 -2.51
N GLN A 416 8.76 0.15 -3.73
CA GLN A 416 7.62 1.02 -4.09
C GLN A 416 6.41 0.34 -4.76
N VAL A 417 6.46 -0.95 -5.12
CA VAL A 417 5.29 -1.63 -5.73
C VAL A 417 4.42 -2.27 -4.66
N VAL A 418 3.59 -1.45 -4.01
CA VAL A 418 2.53 -1.85 -3.09
C VAL A 418 1.32 -0.91 -3.28
N TYR A 419 0.22 -1.50 -3.76
CA TYR A 419 -1.19 -1.04 -3.90
C TYR A 419 -1.55 0.18 -4.78
N ASP A 420 -2.27 -0.11 -5.87
CA ASP A 420 -3.59 0.47 -6.17
C ASP A 420 -4.34 -0.50 -7.09
N GLU A 421 -5.46 -1.06 -6.61
CA GLU A 421 -6.37 -1.90 -7.41
C GLU A 421 -7.65 -1.07 -7.67
N VAL A 422 -7.76 -0.49 -8.87
CA VAL A 422 -9.00 0.16 -9.31
C VAL A 422 -9.94 -0.92 -9.84
N GLN A 423 -10.98 -1.25 -9.07
CA GLN A 423 -12.14 -1.96 -9.59
C GLN A 423 -12.94 -1.05 -10.52
N VAL A 424 -13.03 -1.40 -11.80
CA VAL A 424 -14.06 -0.84 -12.70
C VAL A 424 -15.10 -1.93 -12.93
N GLY A 425 -16.22 -1.82 -12.22
CA GLY A 425 -17.43 -2.60 -12.46
C GLY A 425 -18.08 -2.18 -13.79
N TYR A 426 -18.46 -3.17 -14.59
CA TYR A 426 -19.37 -2.98 -15.72
C TYR A 426 -20.82 -2.94 -15.24
N PRO A 427 -21.68 -2.17 -15.92
CA PRO A 427 -22.87 -2.80 -16.52
C PRO A 427 -23.11 -2.41 -17.99
N GLN A 428 -23.86 -3.29 -18.65
CA GLN A 428 -24.19 -3.37 -20.07
C GLN A 428 -24.89 -2.14 -20.65
N ILE A 429 -24.48 -1.70 -21.86
CA ILE A 429 -25.36 -1.09 -22.87
C ILE A 429 -24.92 -1.57 -24.28
N ASP A 430 -25.93 -1.74 -25.12
CA ASP A 430 -25.99 -2.36 -26.44
C ASP A 430 -24.90 -2.02 -27.48
N ILE A 431 -24.69 -3.01 -28.33
CA ILE A 431 -23.73 -3.05 -29.44
C ILE A 431 -24.12 -2.05 -30.54
N VAL A 432 -23.22 -1.11 -30.86
CA VAL A 432 -23.21 -0.35 -32.13
C VAL A 432 -21.95 -0.73 -32.90
N TYR A 433 -22.11 -1.35 -34.07
CA TYR A 433 -21.00 -1.61 -34.99
C TYR A 433 -20.74 -0.35 -35.83
N VAL A 434 -19.57 0.26 -35.65
CA VAL A 434 -18.96 1.19 -36.61
C VAL A 434 -17.65 0.54 -37.09
N PRO A 435 -17.38 0.46 -38.42
CA PRO A 435 -16.09 0.01 -38.89
C PRO A 435 -15.06 1.10 -38.61
N VAL A 436 -14.22 0.89 -37.59
CA VAL A 436 -13.00 1.68 -37.41
C VAL A 436 -11.91 1.02 -38.25
N GLU A 437 -11.65 1.56 -39.44
CA GLU A 437 -10.31 1.46 -40.01
C GLU A 437 -9.37 2.19 -39.04
N VAL A 438 -8.64 1.41 -38.24
CA VAL A 438 -7.57 1.94 -37.39
C VAL A 438 -6.40 2.28 -38.31
N GLU A 439 -6.39 3.51 -38.84
CA GLU A 439 -5.17 4.10 -39.40
C GLU A 439 -4.22 4.38 -38.23
N TYR A 440 -3.12 3.63 -38.17
CA TYR A 440 -2.04 3.88 -37.21
C TYR A 440 -1.32 5.17 -37.58
N THR A 441 -1.59 6.26 -36.86
CA THR A 441 -0.68 7.40 -36.78
C THR A 441 0.55 6.98 -35.98
N TYR A 442 1.70 6.94 -36.64
CA TYR A 442 2.98 6.80 -35.95
C TYR A 442 3.44 8.20 -35.54
N ASP A 443 3.28 8.52 -34.25
CA ASP A 443 3.88 9.71 -33.66
C ASP A 443 5.39 9.46 -33.50
N TYR A 444 6.20 10.25 -34.21
CA TYR A 444 7.64 10.20 -34.09
C TYR A 444 8.10 11.16 -32.99
N TYR A 445 8.41 10.59 -31.83
CA TYR A 445 9.04 11.31 -30.72
C TYR A 445 10.57 11.21 -30.89
N TYR A 446 11.22 12.33 -31.18
CA TYR A 446 12.69 12.38 -31.17
C TYR A 446 13.15 12.96 -29.82
N PRO A 447 13.89 12.18 -29.01
CA PRO A 447 14.47 12.70 -27.79
C PRO A 447 15.60 13.67 -28.13
N VAL A 448 15.40 14.97 -27.89
CA VAL A 448 16.47 15.97 -27.96
C VAL A 448 17.03 16.14 -26.56
N THR A 449 18.31 15.80 -26.37
CA THR A 449 18.98 16.04 -25.10
C THR A 449 19.37 17.51 -25.00
N ALA A 450 18.64 18.26 -24.20
CA ALA A 450 19.02 19.62 -23.81
C ALA A 450 19.81 19.57 -22.51
N TYR A 451 20.95 20.27 -22.48
CA TYR A 451 21.76 20.41 -21.28
C TYR A 451 21.42 21.73 -20.62
N GLN A 452 20.85 21.68 -19.42
CA GLN A 452 20.75 22.85 -18.57
C GLN A 452 21.79 22.73 -17.47
N THR A 453 22.73 23.67 -17.43
CA THR A 453 23.62 23.82 -16.29
C THR A 453 22.85 24.58 -15.22
N VAL A 454 22.38 23.88 -14.19
CA VAL A 454 21.88 24.52 -12.98
C VAL A 454 23.12 24.93 -12.18
N LYS A 455 23.38 26.23 -12.10
CA LYS A 455 24.52 26.76 -11.33
C LYS A 455 24.32 26.51 -9.84
N LYS A 456 25.42 26.20 -9.14
CA LYS A 456 25.60 26.34 -7.69
C LYS A 456 24.77 27.49 -7.12
N TYR A 457 23.90 27.15 -6.18
CA TYR A 457 22.95 28.10 -5.64
C TYR A 457 23.57 29.00 -4.58
N LYS A 458 23.34 30.30 -4.79
CA LYS A 458 23.35 31.38 -3.80
C LYS A 458 21.99 31.46 -3.09
N THR A 459 21.37 30.32 -2.80
CA THR A 459 20.02 30.26 -2.21
C THR A 459 20.03 29.42 -0.96
N ASP A 460 19.47 30.00 0.07
CA ASP A 460 19.38 29.43 1.39
C ASP A 460 18.51 28.17 1.38
N LYS A 461 18.89 27.21 2.22
CA LYS A 461 18.19 25.93 2.36
C LYS A 461 17.82 25.68 3.81
N TYR A 462 16.85 24.81 4.02
CA TYR A 462 16.37 24.41 5.31
C TYR A 462 16.44 22.89 5.46
N ILE A 463 16.78 22.48 6.67
CA ILE A 463 16.51 21.15 7.20
C ILE A 463 15.38 21.31 8.20
N TYR A 464 14.36 20.45 8.10
CA TYR A 464 13.23 20.43 9.02
C TYR A 464 13.17 19.08 9.73
N THR A 465 12.93 19.10 11.03
CA THR A 465 12.45 17.90 11.71
C THR A 465 10.96 17.72 11.42
N ARG A 466 10.49 16.48 11.51
CA ARG A 466 9.06 16.21 11.67
C ARG A 466 8.57 16.82 12.98
N PRO A 467 7.25 17.06 13.13
CA PRO A 467 6.65 17.36 14.42
C PRO A 467 6.98 16.26 15.42
N ILE A 468 7.67 16.61 16.50
CA ILE A 468 8.04 15.69 17.57
C ILE A 468 7.02 15.87 18.70
N LYS A 469 6.14 14.88 18.89
CA LYS A 469 5.18 14.83 20.00
C LYS A 469 5.78 14.13 21.21
N LEU A 470 5.78 14.81 22.35
CA LEU A 470 6.38 14.35 23.60
C LEU A 470 5.51 14.78 24.78
N ASN A 471 6.01 14.54 26.00
CA ASN A 471 5.50 15.22 27.17
C ASN A 471 5.56 16.75 26.99
N PRO A 472 4.71 17.53 27.68
CA PRO A 472 4.68 18.98 27.53
C PRO A 472 6.05 19.61 27.80
N VAL A 473 6.66 20.18 26.76
CA VAL A 473 8.02 20.71 26.76
C VAL A 473 8.01 22.14 27.29
N THR A 474 8.78 22.42 28.33
CA THR A 474 8.93 23.78 28.89
C THR A 474 10.19 24.47 28.42
N MET A 475 11.21 23.70 28.02
CA MET A 475 12.47 24.23 27.53
C MET A 475 13.10 23.30 26.50
N VAL A 476 13.65 23.89 25.44
CA VAL A 476 14.48 23.20 24.45
C VAL A 476 15.88 23.78 24.49
N GLN A 477 16.88 22.93 24.60
CA GLN A 477 18.29 23.27 24.40
C GLN A 477 18.87 22.45 23.24
N LEU A 478 19.56 23.11 22.32
CA LEU A 478 20.20 22.47 21.18
C LEU A 478 21.72 22.36 21.39
N GLU A 479 22.23 21.15 21.18
CA GLU A 479 23.64 20.85 20.95
C GLU A 479 23.80 20.45 19.47
N ALA A 480 24.50 21.26 18.68
CA ALA A 480 24.74 20.96 17.26
C ALA A 480 26.23 20.72 17.01
N SER A 481 26.54 19.70 16.21
CA SER A 481 27.87 19.49 15.65
C SER A 481 27.87 19.99 14.21
N ASP A 482 28.31 21.23 14.01
CA ASP A 482 28.26 21.91 12.72
C ASP A 482 29.63 22.42 12.24
N SER A 483 29.71 22.72 10.94
CA SER A 483 30.84 23.36 10.28
C SER A 483 30.34 24.60 9.57
N ARG A 484 30.91 25.75 9.93
CA ARG A 484 30.60 27.07 9.37
C ARG A 484 31.86 27.70 8.76
N PRO A 485 32.31 27.26 7.57
CA PRO A 485 33.41 27.92 6.87
C PRO A 485 33.16 29.43 6.70
N THR A 486 34.23 30.22 6.57
CA THR A 486 34.11 31.67 6.31
C THR A 486 33.27 31.90 5.05
N GLY A 487 32.27 32.79 5.15
CA GLY A 487 31.32 33.05 4.06
C GLY A 487 30.04 32.23 4.16
N THR A 488 29.91 31.34 5.14
CA THR A 488 28.70 30.54 5.40
C THR A 488 28.04 30.90 6.73
N ASN A 489 26.75 30.56 6.87
CA ASN A 489 26.02 30.72 8.13
C ASN A 489 25.05 29.54 8.34
N ILE A 490 24.78 29.24 9.62
CA ILE A 490 23.75 28.29 10.04
C ILE A 490 22.92 28.94 11.15
N LYS A 491 21.61 29.06 10.93
CA LYS A 491 20.65 29.56 11.91
C LYS A 491 19.73 28.42 12.34
N TYR A 492 19.59 28.23 13.66
CA TYR A 492 18.68 27.24 14.23
C TYR A 492 17.45 27.94 14.78
N GLU A 493 16.28 27.37 14.51
CA GLU A 493 15.02 27.87 15.04
C GLU A 493 14.16 26.70 15.48
N VAL A 494 13.42 26.88 16.56
CA VAL A 494 12.48 25.90 17.08
C VAL A 494 11.10 26.53 17.21
N SER A 495 10.06 25.74 17.00
CA SER A 495 8.67 26.19 17.06
C SER A 495 7.79 25.19 17.83
N PRO A 496 6.92 25.67 18.72
CA PRO A 496 5.97 24.83 19.46
C PRO A 496 4.69 24.53 18.66
N ASP A 497 4.45 25.28 17.58
CA ASP A 497 3.18 25.33 16.83
C ASP A 497 3.38 25.36 15.30
N GLY A 498 4.64 25.37 14.84
CA GLY A 498 5.08 25.55 13.45
C GLY A 498 4.93 26.96 12.88
N LEU A 499 4.27 27.87 13.60
CA LEU A 499 3.96 29.24 13.19
C LEU A 499 4.90 30.25 13.87
N SER A 500 5.13 30.07 15.17
CA SER A 500 5.94 30.91 16.04
C SER A 500 7.34 30.33 16.14
N TRP A 501 8.33 30.98 15.53
CA TRP A 501 9.71 30.49 15.48
C TRP A 501 10.62 31.25 16.45
N TYR A 502 11.35 30.51 17.28
CA TYR A 502 12.30 31.02 18.26
C TYR A 502 13.72 30.64 17.85
N GLU A 503 14.60 31.63 17.73
CA GLU A 503 15.98 31.39 17.34
C GLU A 503 16.81 30.77 18.47
N LEU A 504 17.65 29.79 18.15
CA LEU A 504 18.61 29.15 19.04
C LEU A 504 20.02 29.55 18.59
N ASN A 505 20.72 30.37 19.37
CA ASN A 505 22.02 30.90 19.01
C ASN A 505 22.94 31.09 20.24
N ALA A 506 24.17 31.54 20.02
CA ALA A 506 25.13 31.74 21.11
C ALA A 506 24.66 32.77 22.16
N SER A 507 23.81 33.73 21.81
CA SER A 507 23.34 34.76 22.75
C SER A 507 22.35 34.21 23.80
N ASN A 508 21.64 33.14 23.48
CA ASN A 508 20.74 32.44 24.42
C ASN A 508 21.24 31.05 24.81
N ASN A 509 22.54 30.78 24.61
CA ASN A 509 23.15 29.46 24.84
C ASN A 509 22.42 28.32 24.12
N TYR A 510 21.85 28.60 22.94
CA TYR A 510 21.03 27.68 22.16
C TYR A 510 19.86 27.11 22.97
N THR A 511 19.22 27.95 23.78
CA THR A 511 18.09 27.56 24.64
C THR A 511 16.88 28.48 24.43
N VAL A 512 15.69 27.89 24.42
CA VAL A 512 14.42 28.60 24.52
C VAL A 512 13.57 27.99 25.64
N SER A 513 12.84 28.83 26.36
CA SER A 513 11.79 28.42 27.29
C SER A 513 10.45 28.88 26.77
N PHE A 514 9.45 28.01 26.87
CA PHE A 514 8.08 28.32 26.48
C PHE A 514 7.29 28.81 27.69
N THR A 515 6.44 29.81 27.49
CA THR A 515 5.56 30.32 28.56
C THR A 515 4.43 29.34 28.85
N GLU A 516 3.92 28.69 27.81
CA GLU A 516 3.00 27.57 27.89
C GLU A 516 3.75 26.32 27.40
N PRO A 517 3.70 25.20 28.15
CA PRO A 517 4.35 23.96 27.74
C PRO A 517 3.89 23.51 26.35
N ALA A 518 4.84 23.20 25.47
CA ALA A 518 4.58 22.80 24.10
C ALA A 518 4.43 21.27 23.98
N GLU A 519 3.31 20.79 23.42
CA GLU A 519 3.09 19.35 23.19
C GLU A 519 3.82 18.85 21.94
N VAL A 520 4.12 19.76 21.01
CA VAL A 520 4.83 19.51 19.77
C VAL A 520 6.09 20.38 19.73
N VAL A 521 7.18 19.84 19.22
CA VAL A 521 8.40 20.61 18.92
C VAL A 521 8.82 20.37 17.48
N ILE A 522 9.04 21.45 16.73
CA ILE A 522 9.57 21.42 15.37
C ILE A 522 10.88 22.21 15.37
N LEU A 523 11.98 21.58 14.98
CA LEU A 523 13.27 22.24 14.77
C LEU A 523 13.49 22.45 13.27
N ARG A 524 14.02 23.62 12.90
CA ARG A 524 14.61 23.83 11.57
C ARG A 524 16.01 24.41 11.66
N ALA A 525 16.84 24.05 10.70
CA ALA A 525 18.17 24.63 10.49
C ALA A 525 18.21 25.28 9.11
N TYR A 526 18.48 26.58 9.08
CA TYR A 526 18.68 27.36 7.87
C TYR A 526 20.17 27.44 7.54
N LEU A 527 20.54 27.00 6.34
CA LEU A 527 21.90 26.96 5.83
C LEU A 527 22.04 28.00 4.72
N GLU A 528 23.04 28.86 4.86
CA GLU A 528 23.31 29.97 3.93
C GLU A 528 24.79 29.96 3.54
N THR A 529 25.07 30.31 2.28
CA THR A 529 26.42 30.62 1.82
C THR A 529 26.44 31.85 0.93
N THR A 530 27.43 32.70 1.16
CA THR A 530 27.78 33.85 0.32
C THR A 530 28.93 33.55 -0.63
N ASP A 531 29.59 32.39 -0.47
CA ASP A 531 30.72 31.91 -1.26
C ASP A 531 30.39 30.50 -1.79
N ASP A 532 30.22 30.38 -3.10
CA ASP A 532 29.83 29.13 -3.76
C ASP A 532 30.92 28.05 -3.74
N THR A 533 32.11 28.36 -3.24
CA THR A 533 33.21 27.40 -3.06
C THR A 533 33.19 26.68 -1.72
N VAL A 534 32.37 27.13 -0.77
CA VAL A 534 32.26 26.57 0.57
C VAL A 534 30.81 26.35 0.98
N THR A 535 30.59 25.24 1.69
CA THR A 535 29.26 24.79 2.09
C THR A 535 29.23 24.58 3.60
N PRO A 536 28.24 25.16 4.33
CA PRO A 536 28.00 24.80 5.72
C PRO A 536 27.48 23.37 5.82
N SER A 537 27.81 22.66 6.88
CA SER A 537 27.34 21.29 7.09
C SER A 537 27.03 21.01 8.55
N ILE A 538 26.06 20.14 8.81
CA ILE A 538 25.65 19.69 10.13
C ILE A 538 25.87 18.18 10.18
N SER A 539 26.64 17.70 11.16
CA SER A 539 26.91 16.26 11.34
C SER A 539 25.95 15.62 12.34
N SER A 540 25.54 16.37 13.36
CA SER A 540 24.53 15.91 14.31
C SER A 540 23.78 17.06 14.97
N LEU A 541 22.56 16.77 15.40
CA LEU A 541 21.71 17.65 16.21
C LEU A 541 21.27 16.86 17.44
N LYS A 542 21.39 17.46 18.63
CA LYS A 542 20.91 16.89 19.87
C LYS A 542 20.04 17.90 20.60
N LEU A 543 18.77 17.56 20.77
CA LEU A 543 17.80 18.34 21.51
C LEU A 543 17.73 17.80 22.93
N ASN A 544 18.13 18.60 23.92
CA ASN A 544 17.86 18.33 25.32
C ASN A 544 16.59 19.09 25.71
N LEU A 545 15.61 18.35 26.21
CA LEU A 545 14.27 18.85 26.48
C LEU A 545 14.02 18.81 27.98
N THR A 546 13.54 19.92 28.54
CA THR A 546 12.93 19.93 29.89
C THR A 546 11.43 19.89 29.71
N MET A 547 10.77 18.99 30.43
CA MET A 547 9.36 18.66 30.22
C MET A 547 8.63 18.54 31.55
N GLU A 548 7.31 18.66 31.50
CA GLU A 548 6.42 18.26 32.58
C GLU A 548 6.05 16.77 32.44
N PRO A 549 5.64 16.08 33.52
CA PRO A 549 5.09 14.74 33.39
C PRO A 549 3.89 14.73 32.43
N ALA A 550 3.76 13.69 31.61
CA ALA A 550 2.72 13.62 30.58
C ALA A 550 1.31 13.70 31.20
N PRO A 551 0.45 14.69 30.87
CA PRO A 551 -0.94 14.71 31.31
C PRO A 551 -1.81 13.73 30.49
N GLU A 552 -1.34 13.41 29.28
CA GLU A 552 -1.95 12.50 28.33
C GLU A 552 -0.94 11.44 27.87
N MET A 553 -1.42 10.23 27.63
CA MET A 553 -0.68 9.14 27.01
C MET A 553 -1.51 8.61 25.83
N TYR A 554 -0.89 8.47 24.67
CA TYR A 554 -1.51 7.88 23.48
C TYR A 554 -0.63 6.73 22.98
N VAL A 555 -1.17 5.51 22.98
CA VAL A 555 -0.44 4.29 22.62
C VAL A 555 -1.16 3.58 21.48
N VAL A 556 -0.50 3.46 20.34
CA VAL A 556 -1.05 2.84 19.12
C VAL A 556 -0.37 1.50 18.88
N SER A 557 -1.14 0.45 18.62
CA SER A 557 -0.61 -0.88 18.35
C SER A 557 0.12 -0.95 17.01
N GLU A 558 1.06 -1.90 16.89
CA GLU A 558 1.46 -2.39 15.56
C GLU A 558 0.23 -2.90 14.79
N GLU A 559 0.37 -2.93 13.47
CA GLU A 559 -0.64 -3.49 12.56
C GLU A 559 -0.79 -4.99 12.79
N TYR A 560 -2.03 -5.46 12.92
CA TYR A 560 -2.30 -6.89 13.05
C TYR A 560 -2.93 -7.45 11.77
N TYR A 561 -2.23 -8.38 11.13
CA TYR A 561 -2.65 -9.10 9.92
C TYR A 561 -3.00 -10.56 10.26
N PRO A 562 -4.29 -10.92 10.35
CA PRO A 562 -4.72 -12.30 10.58
C PRO A 562 -4.38 -13.20 9.37
N PRO A 563 -3.98 -14.47 9.59
CA PRO A 563 -3.48 -15.37 8.55
C PRO A 563 -4.57 -16.07 7.70
N VAL A 564 -5.55 -15.33 7.20
CA VAL A 564 -6.86 -15.88 6.80
C VAL A 564 -7.31 -15.44 5.40
N ALA A 565 -8.20 -16.23 4.77
CA ALA A 565 -8.74 -15.94 3.43
C ALA A 565 -10.01 -15.08 3.54
N LYS A 566 -10.24 -14.19 2.57
CA LYS A 566 -11.46 -13.35 2.50
C LYS A 566 -12.71 -14.23 2.68
N ILE A 567 -13.44 -14.02 3.77
CA ILE A 567 -14.75 -14.62 3.99
C ILE A 567 -15.73 -13.82 3.11
N LEU A 568 -16.55 -14.49 2.32
CA LEU A 568 -17.43 -13.85 1.33
C LEU A 568 -18.41 -12.89 2.03
N GLY A 569 -18.10 -11.59 2.03
CA GLY A 569 -18.96 -10.51 2.54
C GLY A 569 -19.07 -10.39 4.06
N ALA A 570 -18.50 -11.32 4.84
CA ALA A 570 -18.53 -11.23 6.30
C ALA A 570 -17.27 -10.58 6.85
N SER A 571 -17.44 -9.76 7.89
CA SER A 571 -16.32 -9.22 8.67
C SER A 571 -15.44 -10.36 9.16
N LEU A 572 -14.14 -10.22 8.91
CA LEU A 572 -13.13 -11.15 9.40
C LEU A 572 -12.93 -11.03 10.92
N TRP A 573 -13.26 -9.87 11.44
CA TRP A 573 -13.04 -9.46 12.81
C TRP A 573 -14.28 -9.78 13.63
N ASN A 574 -14.12 -10.57 14.69
CA ASN A 574 -15.19 -10.80 15.64
C ASN A 574 -15.21 -9.71 16.70
N SER A 575 -14.06 -9.40 17.29
CA SER A 575 -13.93 -8.37 18.32
C SER A 575 -12.49 -7.98 18.57
N VAL A 576 -12.29 -6.85 19.23
CA VAL A 576 -10.98 -6.38 19.70
C VAL A 576 -11.08 -5.98 21.15
N ASP A 577 -10.00 -6.13 21.91
CA ASP A 577 -9.97 -5.83 23.34
C ASP A 577 -8.62 -5.25 23.75
N VAL A 578 -8.62 -4.45 24.82
CA VAL A 578 -7.44 -3.89 25.45
C VAL A 578 -7.52 -4.12 26.94
N ASP A 579 -6.53 -4.80 27.53
CA ASP A 579 -6.43 -4.88 29.00
C ASP A 579 -5.72 -3.62 29.52
N TYR A 580 -6.43 -2.81 30.32
CA TYR A 580 -5.85 -1.66 31.00
C TYR A 580 -6.24 -1.57 32.48
N GLU A 581 -5.42 -0.89 33.28
CA GLU A 581 -5.64 -0.63 34.70
C GLU A 581 -5.57 0.87 34.96
N LEU A 582 -6.63 1.46 35.53
CA LEU A 582 -6.72 2.89 35.83
C LEU A 582 -6.69 3.14 37.34
N GLN A 583 -5.95 4.16 37.76
CA GLN A 583 -6.12 4.76 39.09
C GLN A 583 -7.27 5.77 39.06
N GLU A 584 -7.76 6.15 40.24
CA GLU A 584 -8.81 7.18 40.38
C GLU A 584 -8.40 8.46 39.64
N GLY A 585 -9.32 9.02 38.83
CA GLY A 585 -9.14 10.20 37.98
C GLY A 585 -8.11 10.09 36.86
N VAL A 586 -7.80 8.85 36.46
CA VAL A 586 -7.33 8.54 35.11
C VAL A 586 -8.54 8.11 34.28
N THR A 587 -8.66 8.63 33.06
CA THR A 587 -9.64 8.15 32.09
C THR A 587 -8.92 7.46 30.94
N ALA A 588 -9.58 6.49 30.30
CA ALA A 588 -9.10 5.84 29.09
C ALA A 588 -10.19 5.81 28.04
N SER A 589 -9.78 5.79 26.78
CA SER A 589 -10.61 5.46 25.64
C SER A 589 -9.80 4.67 24.63
N VAL A 590 -10.44 3.72 23.97
CA VAL A 590 -9.84 2.88 22.93
C VAL A 590 -10.50 3.22 21.59
N ASP A 591 -9.65 3.42 20.59
CA ASP A 591 -10.05 3.59 19.20
C ASP A 591 -9.63 2.36 18.39
N VAL A 592 -10.48 1.93 17.45
CA VAL A 592 -10.16 0.90 16.46
C VAL A 592 -9.88 1.60 15.14
N ILE A 593 -8.72 1.33 14.55
CA ILE A 593 -8.22 2.06 13.40
C ILE A 593 -8.10 1.12 12.21
N LYS A 594 -8.63 1.55 11.07
CA LYS A 594 -8.40 0.92 9.77
C LYS A 594 -6.95 1.18 9.37
N ASN A 595 -6.24 0.12 9.04
CA ASN A 595 -4.85 0.27 8.63
C ASN A 595 -4.74 0.82 7.21
N GLU A 596 -5.71 0.54 6.34
CA GLU A 596 -5.70 1.06 4.98
C GLU A 596 -5.64 2.60 4.99
N THR A 597 -4.70 3.14 4.21
CA THR A 597 -4.65 4.58 3.96
C THR A 597 -5.76 4.91 2.97
N VAL A 598 -6.68 5.79 3.36
CA VAL A 598 -7.72 6.31 2.50
C VAL A 598 -7.22 7.57 1.81
N THR A 599 -7.40 7.64 0.49
CA THR A 599 -7.15 8.84 -0.32
C THR A 599 -8.46 9.55 -0.62
N TYR A 600 -8.53 10.84 -0.29
CA TYR A 600 -9.67 11.71 -0.53
C TYR A 600 -9.25 12.91 -1.36
N GLN A 601 -10.02 13.25 -2.39
CA GLN A 601 -9.76 14.40 -3.25
C GLN A 601 -10.86 15.44 -3.10
N HIS A 602 -10.47 16.71 -2.98
CA HIS A 602 -11.41 17.81 -2.86
C HIS A 602 -10.88 19.07 -3.56
N THR A 603 -11.70 19.66 -4.43
CA THR A 603 -11.36 20.96 -5.04
C THR A 603 -11.61 22.09 -4.05
N ILE A 604 -10.58 22.90 -3.80
CA ILE A 604 -10.67 24.11 -2.97
C ILE A 604 -10.48 25.35 -3.84
N ASP A 605 -11.24 26.40 -3.54
CA ASP A 605 -11.12 27.72 -4.18
C ASP A 605 -11.14 28.81 -3.11
N GLY A 606 -10.00 28.99 -2.43
CA GLY A 606 -9.85 29.98 -1.36
C GLY A 606 -10.52 29.62 -0.03
N ASN A 607 -11.11 28.43 0.10
CA ASN A 607 -11.71 27.93 1.35
C ASN A 607 -10.67 27.80 2.47
N THR A 608 -11.10 28.06 3.72
CA THR A 608 -10.25 28.00 4.92
C THR A 608 -10.31 26.67 5.67
N SER A 609 -11.28 25.80 5.36
CA SER A 609 -11.41 24.49 6.01
C SER A 609 -11.92 23.40 5.07
N LEU A 610 -11.60 22.15 5.41
CA LEU A 610 -12.01 20.93 4.72
C LEU A 610 -12.37 19.88 5.78
N GLU A 611 -13.62 19.41 5.76
CA GLU A 611 -14.06 18.26 6.56
C GLU A 611 -13.81 16.98 5.77
N LEU A 612 -13.14 16.00 6.39
CA LEU A 612 -12.95 14.69 5.79
C LEU A 612 -14.24 13.86 5.92
N PRO A 613 -14.50 12.90 5.01
CA PRO A 613 -15.70 12.06 5.04
C PRO A 613 -15.62 10.96 6.12
N VAL A 614 -15.02 11.28 7.27
CA VAL A 614 -14.87 10.41 8.45
C VAL A 614 -14.97 11.26 9.70
N ARG A 615 -15.40 10.66 10.81
CA ARG A 615 -15.56 11.40 12.07
C ARG A 615 -14.23 11.74 12.73
N ARG A 616 -13.28 10.81 12.67
CA ARG A 616 -12.00 10.88 13.36
C ARG A 616 -10.91 10.21 12.52
N VAL A 617 -9.69 10.73 12.60
CA VAL A 617 -8.51 10.18 11.93
C VAL A 617 -7.40 9.88 12.94
N LEU A 618 -6.56 8.89 12.64
CA LEU A 618 -5.42 8.58 13.48
C LEU A 618 -4.46 9.77 13.54
N GLU A 619 -4.08 10.15 14.75
CA GLU A 619 -3.16 11.26 15.01
C GLU A 619 -1.81 11.08 14.30
N GLY A 620 -1.37 12.09 13.55
CA GLY A 620 -0.14 12.05 12.75
C GLY A 620 -0.20 11.16 11.51
N SER A 621 -1.37 10.63 11.15
CA SER A 621 -1.54 9.81 9.93
C SER A 621 -1.86 10.62 8.66
N VAL A 622 -2.17 11.91 8.80
CA VAL A 622 -2.68 12.73 7.70
C VAL A 622 -1.55 13.32 6.86
N TYR A 623 -1.67 13.16 5.55
CA TYR A 623 -0.80 13.76 4.54
C TYR A 623 -1.63 14.50 3.50
N LEU A 624 -1.21 15.73 3.17
CA LEU A 624 -1.87 16.55 2.16
C LEU A 624 -0.93 16.88 1.02
N SER A 625 -1.47 16.91 -0.20
CA SER A 625 -0.84 17.56 -1.34
C SER A 625 -1.87 18.35 -2.15
N LEU A 626 -1.42 19.43 -2.79
CA LEU A 626 -2.24 20.31 -3.62
C LEU A 626 -1.83 20.14 -5.07
N GLN A 627 -2.78 19.79 -5.91
CA GLN A 627 -2.63 19.79 -7.36
C GLN A 627 -3.10 21.14 -7.93
N ASP A 628 -2.21 21.86 -8.60
CA ASP A 628 -2.56 23.10 -9.30
C ASP A 628 -3.46 22.79 -10.51
N ASN A 629 -4.63 23.43 -10.58
CA ASN A 629 -5.61 23.15 -11.65
C ASN A 629 -5.15 23.63 -13.05
N THR A 630 -4.13 24.50 -13.13
CA THR A 630 -3.60 25.08 -14.36
C THR A 630 -2.39 24.29 -14.87
N THR A 631 -1.43 23.98 -13.99
CA THR A 631 -0.19 23.30 -14.38
C THR A 631 -0.27 21.78 -14.21
N GLY A 632 -1.16 21.30 -13.34
CA GLY A 632 -1.24 19.89 -12.93
C GLY A 632 -0.16 19.49 -11.92
N ASP A 633 0.71 20.42 -11.49
CA ASP A 633 1.79 20.14 -10.55
C ASP A 633 1.24 19.80 -9.16
N ILE A 634 1.81 18.79 -8.53
CA ILE A 634 1.45 18.36 -7.18
C ILE A 634 2.50 18.88 -6.20
N THR A 635 2.05 19.68 -5.23
CA THR A 635 2.90 20.24 -4.18
C THR A 635 2.45 19.70 -2.82
N PRO A 636 3.33 19.08 -2.01
CA PRO A 636 2.97 18.67 -0.66
C PRO A 636 2.64 19.88 0.21
N LEU A 637 1.63 19.74 1.07
CA LEU A 637 1.30 20.69 2.13
C LEU A 637 1.75 20.12 3.48
N TYR A 638 2.11 20.97 4.41
CA TYR A 638 2.67 20.57 5.71
C TYR A 638 1.78 20.99 6.88
N GLU A 639 1.50 20.04 7.77
CA GLU A 639 0.89 20.33 9.07
C GLU A 639 1.77 21.33 9.84
N TYR A 640 1.14 22.29 10.51
CA TYR A 640 1.78 23.38 11.25
C TYR A 640 2.47 24.47 10.39
N ASP A 641 2.39 24.42 9.05
CA ASP A 641 2.85 25.50 8.15
C ASP A 641 1.76 25.93 7.17
N ASP A 642 1.11 24.95 6.54
CA ASP A 642 0.07 25.16 5.54
C ASP A 642 -1.33 24.88 6.10
N TYR A 643 -1.44 23.92 7.03
CA TYR A 643 -2.70 23.55 7.66
C TYR A 643 -2.53 23.08 9.11
N ALA A 644 -3.63 23.13 9.87
CA ALA A 644 -3.85 22.39 11.11
C ALA A 644 -4.87 21.28 10.84
N ILE A 645 -4.85 20.22 11.64
CA ILE A 645 -5.94 19.25 11.66
C ILE A 645 -6.44 19.05 13.08
N ASP A 646 -7.75 19.10 13.24
CA ASP A 646 -8.43 18.58 14.42
C ASP A 646 -8.68 17.09 14.18
N TYR A 647 -7.88 16.25 14.84
CA TYR A 647 -7.97 14.80 14.69
C TYR A 647 -9.26 14.21 15.25
N GLU A 648 -9.92 14.88 16.20
CA GLU A 648 -11.16 14.42 16.85
C GLU A 648 -12.38 14.63 15.96
N THR A 649 -12.37 15.67 15.13
CA THR A 649 -13.45 16.02 14.19
C THR A 649 -13.08 15.77 12.73
N ALA A 650 -11.85 15.33 12.46
CA ALA A 650 -11.26 15.18 11.12
C ALA A 650 -11.41 16.44 10.24
N THR A 651 -11.27 17.62 10.87
CA THR A 651 -11.38 18.93 10.19
C THR A 651 -9.99 19.51 9.93
N ILE A 652 -9.68 19.77 8.67
CA ILE A 652 -8.45 20.44 8.25
C ILE A 652 -8.73 21.95 8.14
N THR A 653 -7.87 22.77 8.73
CA THR A 653 -7.93 24.24 8.66
C THR A 653 -6.68 24.75 7.97
N PHE A 654 -6.80 25.45 6.85
CA PHE A 654 -5.66 26.00 6.12
C PHE A 654 -5.25 27.36 6.67
N TYR A 655 -3.95 27.57 6.89
CA TYR A 655 -3.40 28.87 7.31
C TYR A 655 -3.24 29.84 6.13
N LYS A 656 -3.23 29.31 4.91
CA LYS A 656 -3.07 30.06 3.65
C LYS A 656 -4.23 29.72 2.72
N SER A 657 -4.63 30.67 1.88
CA SER A 657 -5.61 30.39 0.83
C SER A 657 -4.95 29.61 -0.30
N PHE A 658 -5.53 28.47 -0.64
CA PHE A 658 -5.11 27.63 -1.75
C PHE A 658 -6.24 27.50 -2.77
N THR A 659 -5.87 27.36 -4.05
CA THR A 659 -6.79 27.06 -5.15
C THR A 659 -6.22 25.86 -5.90
N GLY A 660 -7.03 24.81 -6.08
CA GLY A 660 -6.55 23.56 -6.66
C GLY A 660 -7.36 22.36 -6.20
N THR A 661 -6.85 21.16 -6.45
CA THR A 661 -7.41 19.91 -5.91
C THR A 661 -6.49 19.39 -4.82
N VAL A 662 -6.98 19.35 -3.58
CA VAL A 662 -6.27 18.76 -2.46
C VAL A 662 -6.47 17.25 -2.48
N HIS A 663 -5.37 16.52 -2.39
CA HIS A 663 -5.32 15.08 -2.15
C HIS A 663 -4.94 14.88 -0.68
N VAL A 664 -5.81 14.22 0.08
CA VAL A 664 -5.64 13.90 1.50
C VAL A 664 -5.48 12.40 1.63
N GLU A 665 -4.36 11.95 2.18
CA GLU A 665 -4.15 10.56 2.61
C GLU A 665 -4.27 10.50 4.14
N TYR A 666 -5.04 9.55 4.68
CA TYR A 666 -5.20 9.39 6.13
C TYR A 666 -5.57 7.97 6.54
N LYS A 667 -5.34 7.60 7.81
CA LYS A 667 -5.85 6.33 8.38
C LYS A 667 -7.10 6.62 9.22
N PRO A 668 -8.29 6.16 8.81
CA PRO A 668 -9.52 6.45 9.53
C PRO A 668 -9.64 5.68 10.84
N VAL A 669 -10.19 6.33 11.85
CA VAL A 669 -10.66 5.67 13.06
C VAL A 669 -12.05 5.13 12.78
N LEU A 670 -12.20 3.80 12.81
CA LEU A 670 -13.46 3.12 12.52
C LEU A 670 -14.46 3.30 13.67
N THR A 671 -14.00 3.12 14.90
CA THR A 671 -14.78 3.45 16.10
C THR A 671 -13.87 4.07 17.14
N ALA A 672 -14.39 5.07 17.84
CA ALA A 672 -13.63 5.86 18.79
C ALA A 672 -14.27 5.81 20.18
N GLY A 673 -13.47 6.08 21.21
CA GLY A 673 -14.04 6.35 22.54
C GLY A 673 -14.48 5.12 23.34
N LEU A 674 -14.09 3.90 22.94
CA LEU A 674 -14.53 2.66 23.58
C LEU A 674 -13.92 2.49 24.98
N LYS A 675 -14.67 1.90 25.92
CA LYS A 675 -14.35 1.80 27.34
C LYS A 675 -14.85 0.49 27.95
N HIS A 676 -14.13 0.00 28.96
CA HIS A 676 -14.63 -1.07 29.85
C HIS A 676 -15.75 -0.56 30.76
N GLU A 677 -15.67 0.72 31.14
CA GLU A 677 -16.57 1.33 32.13
C GLU A 677 -18.03 1.43 31.65
N ASP A 678 -18.27 1.50 30.34
CA ASP A 678 -19.60 1.54 29.72
C ASP A 678 -19.97 0.23 28.99
N ASN A 679 -19.13 -0.81 29.10
CA ASN A 679 -19.26 -2.09 28.39
C ASN A 679 -19.22 -1.99 26.85
N SER A 680 -18.64 -0.92 26.28
CA SER A 680 -18.39 -0.85 24.84
C SER A 680 -17.15 -1.65 24.40
N LEU A 681 -16.26 -2.01 25.33
CA LEU A 681 -15.20 -3.00 25.13
C LEU A 681 -15.58 -4.40 25.66
N PRO A 682 -15.27 -5.48 24.92
CA PRO A 682 -14.80 -5.48 23.53
C PRO A 682 -15.95 -5.20 22.54
N PRO A 683 -15.78 -4.36 21.51
CA PRO A 683 -16.82 -4.18 20.49
C PRO A 683 -16.98 -5.47 19.70
N ALA A 684 -18.23 -5.86 19.45
CA ALA A 684 -18.55 -6.83 18.43
C ALA A 684 -18.39 -6.17 17.05
N LEU A 685 -17.49 -6.73 16.24
CA LEU A 685 -17.12 -6.26 14.90
C LEU A 685 -17.76 -7.09 13.78
N ASP A 686 -18.58 -8.08 14.14
CA ASP A 686 -19.37 -8.92 13.24
C ASP A 686 -20.89 -8.67 13.34
N SER A 687 -21.35 -8.08 14.44
CA SER A 687 -22.72 -7.63 14.67
C SER A 687 -22.69 -6.44 15.61
N HIS A 688 -23.18 -5.29 15.17
CA HIS A 688 -23.16 -4.04 15.92
C HIS A 688 -24.58 -3.58 16.26
N MET A 689 -24.77 -3.03 17.46
CA MET A 689 -26.01 -2.39 17.91
C MET A 689 -25.67 -0.96 18.31
N GLU A 690 -26.27 0.01 17.65
CA GLU A 690 -26.16 1.43 18.02
C GLU A 690 -27.45 1.95 18.60
N THR A 691 -27.32 2.81 19.61
CA THR A 691 -28.46 3.47 20.22
C THR A 691 -28.40 4.97 20.01
N PHE A 692 -29.54 5.57 19.64
CA PHE A 692 -29.70 7.00 19.50
C PHE A 692 -30.87 7.49 20.35
N THR A 693 -30.86 8.77 20.71
CA THR A 693 -31.99 9.43 21.39
C THR A 693 -32.64 10.41 20.43
N GLY A 694 -33.93 10.21 20.14
CA GLY A 694 -34.71 11.15 19.34
C GLY A 694 -34.84 12.51 20.02
N ASP A 695 -34.73 13.59 19.27
CA ASP A 695 -34.89 14.97 19.74
C ASP A 695 -36.21 15.62 19.27
N GLY A 696 -36.97 14.91 18.42
CA GLY A 696 -38.18 15.42 17.78
C GLY A 696 -37.95 16.25 16.51
N GLU A 697 -36.70 16.46 16.09
CA GLU A 697 -36.33 17.30 14.94
C GLU A 697 -35.42 16.58 13.94
N THR A 698 -34.43 15.83 14.43
CA THR A 698 -33.45 15.09 13.64
C THR A 698 -34.06 13.85 13.02
N THR A 699 -34.03 13.76 11.69
CA THR A 699 -34.48 12.57 10.94
C THR A 699 -33.34 11.67 10.52
N THR A 700 -32.10 12.19 10.47
CA THR A 700 -30.95 11.44 9.94
C THR A 700 -29.94 11.19 11.04
N PHE A 701 -29.61 9.92 11.24
CA PHE A 701 -28.64 9.45 12.21
C PHE A 701 -27.51 8.74 11.48
N THR A 702 -26.26 9.09 11.80
CA THR A 702 -25.08 8.46 11.20
C THR A 702 -24.61 7.32 12.10
N LEU A 703 -24.55 6.12 11.54
CA LEU A 703 -23.97 4.94 12.17
C LEU A 703 -22.45 5.09 12.30
N THR A 704 -21.90 4.45 13.32
CA THR A 704 -20.45 4.41 13.60
C THR A 704 -19.69 3.72 12.46
N PHE A 705 -20.27 2.68 11.85
CA PHE A 705 -19.71 2.00 10.68
C PHE A 705 -20.73 1.92 9.54
N PRO A 706 -20.33 2.03 8.26
CA PRO A 706 -21.22 1.75 7.14
C PRO A 706 -21.63 0.26 7.16
N PRO A 707 -22.93 -0.07 7.00
CA PRO A 707 -23.39 -1.45 6.96
C PRO A 707 -23.02 -2.17 5.66
N VAL A 708 -22.58 -3.44 5.72
CA VAL A 708 -22.31 -4.29 4.53
C VAL A 708 -23.59 -4.88 3.94
N GLU A 709 -24.51 -5.21 4.82
CA GLU A 709 -25.76 -5.90 4.53
C GLU A 709 -26.94 -5.00 4.89
N PRO A 710 -28.15 -5.26 4.35
CA PRO A 710 -29.35 -4.61 4.83
C PRO A 710 -29.43 -4.61 6.35
N ILE A 711 -29.83 -3.48 6.93
CA ILE A 711 -29.90 -3.35 8.39
C ILE A 711 -30.78 -4.47 8.97
N HIS A 712 -30.25 -5.22 9.93
CA HIS A 712 -30.94 -6.39 10.49
C HIS A 712 -32.22 -5.98 11.21
N LEU A 713 -32.16 -4.88 11.97
CA LEU A 713 -33.28 -4.38 12.74
C LEU A 713 -33.11 -2.90 13.08
N VAL A 714 -34.16 -2.10 12.91
CA VAL A 714 -34.30 -0.76 13.51
C VAL A 714 -35.49 -0.78 14.45
N GLN A 715 -35.32 -0.31 15.68
CA GLN A 715 -36.39 -0.14 16.66
C GLN A 715 -36.49 1.30 17.13
N ILE A 716 -37.70 1.78 17.40
CA ILE A 716 -37.96 3.01 18.15
C ILE A 716 -38.86 2.66 19.32
N ASN A 717 -38.38 2.85 20.56
CA ASN A 717 -39.09 2.47 21.78
C ASN A 717 -39.61 1.02 21.74
N GLU A 718 -38.73 0.08 21.37
CA GLU A 718 -39.03 -1.36 21.20
C GLU A 718 -39.97 -1.71 20.03
N GLU A 719 -40.42 -0.73 19.23
CA GLU A 719 -41.20 -0.97 18.02
C GLU A 719 -40.30 -1.11 16.79
N ASN A 720 -40.37 -2.27 16.12
CA ASN A 720 -39.66 -2.52 14.87
C ASN A 720 -40.11 -1.55 13.77
N LYS A 721 -39.15 -1.07 12.98
CA LYS A 721 -39.35 -0.21 11.82
C LYS A 721 -38.95 -0.94 10.54
N GLU A 722 -39.60 -0.61 9.43
CA GLU A 722 -39.39 -1.22 8.12
C GLU A 722 -38.63 -0.29 7.17
N GLU A 723 -37.54 -0.78 6.58
CA GLU A 723 -36.76 -0.03 5.60
C GLU A 723 -37.58 0.21 4.32
N GLY A 724 -37.48 1.42 3.76
CA GLY A 724 -38.27 1.90 2.63
C GLY A 724 -39.66 2.44 3.01
N ILE A 725 -40.11 2.22 4.26
CA ILE A 725 -41.37 2.75 4.78
C ILE A 725 -41.11 3.75 5.91
N ASP A 726 -40.52 3.29 7.00
CA ASP A 726 -40.28 4.08 8.20
C ASP A 726 -38.93 4.80 8.15
N TYR A 727 -37.96 4.23 7.44
CA TYR A 727 -36.63 4.81 7.26
C TYR A 727 -36.01 4.36 5.93
N THR A 728 -34.92 5.01 5.54
CA THR A 728 -34.05 4.63 4.41
C THR A 728 -32.60 4.62 4.87
N VAL A 729 -31.75 3.86 4.20
CA VAL A 729 -30.33 3.74 4.54
C VAL A 729 -29.47 4.14 3.34
N ASP A 730 -28.55 5.07 3.56
CA ASP A 730 -27.43 5.30 2.64
C ASP A 730 -26.28 4.39 3.09
N TYR A 731 -26.22 3.17 2.55
CA TYR A 731 -25.21 2.17 2.89
C TYR A 731 -23.77 2.65 2.65
N ALA A 732 -23.58 3.56 1.69
CA ALA A 732 -22.26 4.13 1.40
C ALA A 732 -21.84 5.16 2.46
N LYS A 733 -22.78 5.94 2.99
CA LYS A 733 -22.51 6.94 4.04
C LYS A 733 -22.75 6.44 5.46
N GLY A 734 -23.34 5.26 5.62
CA GLY A 734 -23.77 4.75 6.91
C GLY A 734 -24.84 5.60 7.58
N THR A 735 -25.72 6.26 6.83
CA THR A 735 -26.78 7.12 7.43
C THR A 735 -28.15 6.47 7.36
N VAL A 736 -28.85 6.46 8.48
CA VAL A 736 -30.26 6.05 8.61
C VAL A 736 -31.14 7.29 8.64
N THR A 737 -31.99 7.47 7.63
CA THR A 737 -32.92 8.60 7.53
C THR A 737 -34.35 8.13 7.74
N PHE A 738 -34.93 8.48 8.88
CA PHE A 738 -36.33 8.23 9.22
C PHE A 738 -37.28 9.13 8.42
N ALA A 739 -38.44 8.58 8.05
CA ALA A 739 -39.49 9.31 7.33
C ALA A 739 -40.09 10.45 8.16
N GLU A 740 -40.16 10.27 9.48
CA GLU A 740 -40.55 11.28 10.47
C GLU A 740 -39.50 11.34 11.58
N ALA A 741 -39.25 12.53 12.14
CA ALA A 741 -38.29 12.69 13.23
C ALA A 741 -38.76 11.89 14.45
N PRO A 742 -37.93 10.99 15.01
CA PRO A 742 -38.29 10.26 16.21
C PRO A 742 -38.62 11.23 17.35
N VAL A 743 -39.73 10.97 18.07
CA VAL A 743 -40.21 11.87 19.13
C VAL A 743 -39.14 12.12 20.18
N GLN A 744 -39.22 13.28 20.85
CA GLN A 744 -38.24 13.65 21.87
C GLN A 744 -38.10 12.58 22.96
N ASN A 745 -36.86 12.19 23.25
CA ASN A 745 -36.44 11.12 24.15
C ASN A 745 -36.78 9.68 23.69
N ALA A 746 -37.15 9.46 22.42
CA ALA A 746 -37.31 8.11 21.91
C ALA A 746 -35.97 7.35 21.90
N ASN A 747 -35.93 6.11 22.40
CA ASN A 747 -34.77 5.24 22.26
C ASN A 747 -34.81 4.58 20.88
N ILE A 748 -33.81 4.84 20.07
CA ILE A 748 -33.67 4.28 18.73
C ILE A 748 -32.56 3.23 18.80
N GLU A 749 -32.81 2.00 18.35
CA GLU A 749 -31.80 0.94 18.30
C GLU A 749 -31.62 0.47 16.85
N VAL A 750 -30.38 0.40 16.38
CA VAL A 750 -30.04 -0.02 15.02
C VAL A 750 -29.06 -1.19 15.10
N TYR A 751 -29.49 -2.36 14.64
CA TYR A 751 -28.70 -3.59 14.59
C TYR A 751 -28.24 -3.85 13.16
N TYR A 752 -26.93 -3.96 12.92
CA TYR A 752 -26.37 -4.12 11.58
C TYR A 752 -25.01 -4.82 11.59
N THR A 753 -24.53 -5.28 10.43
CA THR A 753 -23.18 -5.82 10.27
C THR A 753 -22.24 -4.74 9.74
N PRO A 754 -21.23 -4.31 10.52
CA PRO A 754 -20.33 -3.24 10.10
C PRO A 754 -19.40 -3.71 8.97
N ASN A 755 -19.15 -2.83 8.00
CA ASN A 755 -18.22 -3.10 6.89
C ASN A 755 -16.78 -2.87 7.30
N ILE A 756 -16.18 -3.91 7.89
CA ILE A 756 -14.76 -3.97 8.20
C ILE A 756 -14.12 -5.00 7.28
N ASP A 757 -13.92 -4.59 6.03
CA ASP A 757 -13.23 -5.36 4.99
C ASP A 757 -11.69 -5.29 5.11
N ASP A 758 -11.21 -4.58 6.13
CA ASP A 758 -9.80 -4.42 6.45
C ASP A 758 -9.06 -5.75 6.64
N GLU A 759 -7.99 -5.92 5.86
CA GLU A 759 -7.04 -7.02 6.05
C GLU A 759 -6.19 -6.84 7.32
N SER A 760 -6.19 -5.65 7.94
CA SER A 760 -5.47 -5.38 9.19
C SER A 760 -6.09 -4.25 10.00
N LEU A 761 -6.01 -4.39 11.33
CA LEU A 761 -6.48 -3.39 12.29
C LEU A 761 -5.33 -2.92 13.19
N MET A 762 -5.50 -1.72 13.74
CA MET A 762 -4.73 -1.21 14.87
C MET A 762 -5.68 -0.79 16.00
N LEU A 763 -5.15 -0.75 17.22
CA LEU A 763 -5.82 -0.21 18.40
C LEU A 763 -5.05 1.00 18.90
N ALA A 764 -5.72 2.10 19.19
CA ALA A 764 -5.12 3.21 19.93
C ALA A 764 -5.77 3.35 21.29
N VAL A 765 -4.96 3.60 22.31
CA VAL A 765 -5.42 3.84 23.68
C VAL A 765 -5.01 5.24 24.06
N LYS A 766 -5.99 6.11 24.26
CA LYS A 766 -5.82 7.46 24.79
C LYS A 766 -6.15 7.45 26.27
N MET A 767 -5.22 7.87 27.11
CA MET A 767 -5.43 8.03 28.55
C MET A 767 -5.11 9.46 28.97
N THR A 768 -5.92 10.03 29.85
CA THR A 768 -5.65 11.33 30.48
C THR A 768 -5.67 11.19 31.98
N ARG A 769 -4.87 11.99 32.69
CA ARG A 769 -4.84 12.06 34.15
C ARG A 769 -4.93 13.51 34.61
N ASP A 770 -5.65 13.76 35.70
CA ASP A 770 -5.80 15.10 36.25
C ASP A 770 -4.59 15.59 37.07
N THR A 771 -3.74 14.66 37.53
CA THR A 771 -2.50 14.95 38.28
C THR A 771 -1.39 13.98 37.90
N SER A 772 -0.14 14.45 37.96
CA SER A 772 1.05 13.64 37.63
C SER A 772 1.35 12.51 38.61
N ALA A 773 0.69 12.47 39.76
CA ALA A 773 0.81 11.38 40.72
C ALA A 773 0.02 10.12 40.32
N ARG A 774 -0.98 10.28 39.44
CA ARG A 774 -1.87 9.19 39.01
C ARG A 774 -1.30 8.46 37.80
N GLN A 775 -1.62 7.18 37.71
CA GLN A 775 -1.10 6.28 36.67
C GLN A 775 -2.22 5.44 36.04
N GLY A 776 -2.08 5.21 34.75
CA GLY A 776 -2.81 4.22 33.97
C GLY A 776 -1.81 3.23 33.37
N TYR A 777 -2.24 2.00 33.10
CA TYR A 777 -1.39 0.96 32.55
C TYR A 777 -2.08 0.26 31.38
N VAL A 778 -1.47 0.25 30.19
CA VAL A 778 -1.89 -0.56 29.03
C VAL A 778 -1.10 -1.86 29.03
N LYS A 779 -1.77 -2.99 29.27
CA LYS A 779 -1.14 -4.29 29.55
C LYS A 779 -1.12 -5.25 28.36
N GLU A 780 -2.17 -5.25 27.56
CA GLU A 780 -2.35 -6.23 26.49
C GLU A 780 -3.26 -5.69 25.37
N PHE A 781 -2.92 -5.98 24.12
CA PHE A 781 -3.83 -5.87 22.98
C PHE A 781 -4.31 -7.26 22.57
N LYS A 782 -5.61 -7.41 22.33
CA LYS A 782 -6.21 -8.66 21.87
C LYS A 782 -7.03 -8.43 20.61
N PHE A 783 -6.80 -9.26 19.61
CA PHE A 783 -7.55 -9.28 18.36
C PHE A 783 -8.21 -10.64 18.21
N ILE A 784 -9.53 -10.67 18.08
CA ILE A 784 -10.33 -11.89 17.93
C ILE A 784 -10.92 -11.91 16.53
N TYR A 785 -10.55 -12.92 15.75
CA TYR A 785 -10.89 -13.02 14.33
C TYR A 785 -11.28 -14.45 13.95
N ARG A 786 -11.94 -14.58 12.81
CA ARG A 786 -12.41 -15.84 12.24
C ARG A 786 -11.35 -16.39 11.26
N VAL A 787 -11.18 -17.73 11.19
CA VAL A 787 -10.11 -18.40 10.39
C VAL A 787 -10.63 -19.23 9.23
#